data_AF-A0A9E1V2M5-F1
#
_entry.id   AF-A0A9E1V2M5-F1
#
_cell.length_a   1.000
_cell.length_b   1.000
_cell.length_c   1.000
_cell.angle_alpha   90.00
_cell.angle_beta   90.00
_cell.angle_gamma   90.00
#
_symmetry.space_group_name_H-M   'P 1'
#
loop_
_entity.id
_entity.type
_entity.pdbx_description
1 polymer ?
#
loop_
_entity_poly.entity_id
_entity_poly.type
_entity_poly.pdbx_seq_one_letter_code
_entity_poly.pdbx_strand_id
1 'polypeptide(L)'
;MVTPSTQGATRGMCQMLSRALVLSLLGLAGSLQAGFPDAPNMTVGRLAYPYQVELGDLNQDGRCDLAVARWHRLPVAGEVYDHDRDRVLLFYQGPEGTFPEVADREISVRSPWAMRAGDFDQDGKTDLAIKETRRFLHVLLGSEALQKLHTSANVNDSDRQLAVGRLSPGGLMDFLPGPAWRKWRGGDVFAAGYCYGPKQNDNQGGTIADLNQDGHNDMVFLAAKAIRVYYGPFGTMTVKPEDLTELLEIETPLPVASVQVADLTGDGRPDIVAGLADRASGKRAVALYQQRSPVGFARNPEPTALLEGVGGQVLTTDLDRDGMADLIVADDSKRQIHVWRQAKGTTFPTTPKGFDQTLKAPCYQVTAGDIDGDGLPDLAVTDGSKRVSVYLNDGRFAPRPAPALQPTTVAKEAAVHVPPRPKKETVLPVKDDAAASLGKLPPPVRGPDHADSLRMPFYTGVVLPTPQQATYRDEYCSLRTVGLLLGKEIEPEGPLVRRLRERVERYGGKVQLVESIAAQVDTVILFGNAPGAKALLGTQAAPEREQGYLMVCTEAADRKVVILQGHDRLGLLWAVSSFAQLVSLRAGECVVRSADIVDYPVAANRGFIAGNWVDAVEYCVAFKINKPVFQTALMDRTLPSRKEGYEAWQKPLSEATRADLAAYAAGLTPLGIEWYAGHNPIAAEKKIQSGDEGDFRVLLGWACAVEELGGHLCIKYDDHRFPISQEDMAQFGSAREADVHLLLRLHRELKKRYPRAKILFCPPFYWGPSSPAMYPEKRDDYLFALGA
;
A
#
# COMPACT_ATOMS: atom_id res chain seq x y z
N MET A 1 -27.89 61.69 -41.81
CA MET A 1 -27.16 62.40 -40.75
C MET A 1 -26.04 61.47 -40.31
N VAL A 2 -24.81 61.63 -40.79
CA VAL A 2 -23.84 62.65 -40.31
C VAL A 2 -23.57 62.32 -38.83
N THR A 3 -22.43 61.81 -38.38
CA THR A 3 -21.04 62.05 -38.85
C THR A 3 -20.05 61.00 -38.32
N PRO A 4 -18.87 60.91 -38.96
CA PRO A 4 -17.77 59.96 -38.72
C PRO A 4 -16.54 60.63 -38.07
N SER A 5 -15.48 59.85 -37.75
CA SER A 5 -14.06 60.27 -37.84
C SER A 5 -13.14 59.13 -37.34
N THR A 6 -12.45 58.35 -38.20
CA THR A 6 -11.09 58.57 -38.79
C THR A 6 -9.94 58.42 -37.80
N GLN A 7 -8.78 57.83 -38.08
CA GLN A 7 -8.18 57.04 -39.18
C GLN A 7 -6.75 56.66 -38.74
N GLY A 8 -6.16 55.62 -39.33
CA GLY A 8 -4.71 55.32 -39.31
C GLY A 8 -4.43 53.84 -39.55
N ALA A 9 -4.51 53.31 -40.78
CA ALA A 9 -3.47 53.25 -41.83
C ALA A 9 -2.67 51.91 -41.91
N THR A 10 -3.05 51.04 -42.87
CA THR A 10 -2.23 50.26 -43.87
C THR A 10 -0.96 49.51 -43.40
N ARG A 11 -0.67 48.21 -43.63
CA ARG A 11 -0.83 47.18 -44.73
C ARG A 11 -0.64 45.77 -44.08
N GLY A 12 -1.08 44.61 -44.59
CA GLY A 12 -1.73 44.21 -45.84
C GLY A 12 -2.03 42.69 -45.91
N MET A 13 -2.79 42.34 -46.96
CA MET A 13 -3.02 41.03 -47.62
C MET A 13 -4.00 39.97 -47.05
N CYS A 14 -5.13 39.90 -47.77
CA CYS A 14 -5.90 38.73 -48.24
C CYS A 14 -6.75 37.91 -47.25
N GLN A 15 -8.03 38.28 -47.14
CA GLN A 15 -9.14 37.36 -46.86
C GLN A 15 -10.45 37.86 -47.52
N MET A 16 -11.24 36.88 -48.02
CA MET A 16 -12.70 36.90 -48.25
C MET A 16 -13.22 37.73 -49.47
N LEU A 17 -14.23 37.34 -50.26
CA LEU A 17 -15.39 36.46 -50.05
C LEU A 17 -16.17 36.28 -51.40
N SER A 18 -16.77 35.10 -51.57
CA SER A 18 -18.12 34.82 -52.08
C SER A 18 -18.61 35.19 -53.50
N ARG A 19 -19.16 34.16 -54.16
CA ARG A 19 -20.55 34.06 -54.69
C ARG A 19 -21.02 32.62 -54.36
N ALA A 20 -21.94 32.32 -53.42
CA ALA A 20 -23.41 32.47 -53.44
C ALA A 20 -24.05 31.93 -54.75
N LEU A 21 -25.07 31.07 -54.81
CA LEU A 21 -25.93 30.29 -53.90
C LEU A 21 -26.94 29.59 -54.85
N VAL A 22 -27.29 28.31 -54.70
CA VAL A 22 -28.67 27.77 -54.86
C VAL A 22 -28.72 26.35 -54.26
N LEU A 23 -29.50 26.22 -53.18
CA LEU A 23 -30.08 24.99 -52.65
C LEU A 23 -31.07 24.38 -53.66
N SER A 24 -31.05 23.06 -53.84
CA SER A 24 -32.27 22.24 -53.77
C SER A 24 -31.96 20.75 -53.94
N LEU A 25 -31.70 20.07 -52.82
CA LEU A 25 -32.04 18.66 -52.59
C LEU A 25 -32.22 18.51 -51.07
N LEU A 26 -33.39 18.94 -50.60
CA LEU A 26 -33.91 18.65 -49.28
C LEU A 26 -34.29 17.17 -49.21
N GLY A 27 -33.92 16.52 -48.12
CA GLY A 27 -34.53 15.26 -47.70
C GLY A 27 -33.54 14.16 -47.33
N LEU A 28 -32.57 14.43 -46.45
CA LEU A 28 -31.95 13.49 -45.50
C LEU A 28 -30.91 14.27 -44.68
N ALA A 29 -31.36 15.26 -43.92
CA ALA A 29 -30.61 15.68 -42.72
C ALA A 29 -30.95 14.67 -41.61
N GLY A 30 -30.57 13.41 -41.82
CA GLY A 30 -30.33 12.52 -40.70
C GLY A 30 -29.04 13.03 -40.07
N SER A 31 -29.06 13.34 -38.78
CA SER A 31 -27.84 13.32 -37.98
C SER A 31 -27.07 12.07 -38.36
N LEU A 32 -25.80 12.19 -38.77
CA LEU A 32 -24.90 11.05 -38.91
C LEU A 32 -24.90 10.36 -37.55
N GLN A 33 -25.70 9.29 -37.42
CA GLN A 33 -25.74 8.51 -36.22
C GLN A 33 -24.59 7.52 -36.31
N ALA A 34 -23.55 7.75 -35.49
CA ALA A 34 -22.59 6.73 -35.13
C ALA A 34 -23.32 5.44 -34.76
N GLY A 35 -22.88 4.35 -35.36
CA GLY A 35 -23.49 3.04 -35.26
C GLY A 35 -22.41 1.99 -35.38
N PHE A 36 -22.46 1.00 -34.50
CA PHE A 36 -21.58 -0.16 -34.58
C PHE A 36 -22.20 -1.22 -35.49
N PRO A 37 -21.39 -2.07 -36.15
CA PRO A 37 -21.90 -3.20 -36.91
C PRO A 37 -22.41 -4.33 -36.01
N ASP A 38 -23.40 -5.10 -36.50
CA ASP A 38 -24.02 -6.24 -35.81
C ASP A 38 -23.06 -7.42 -35.50
N ALA A 39 -21.85 -7.38 -36.05
CA ALA A 39 -20.81 -8.38 -35.86
C ALA A 39 -19.46 -7.68 -35.69
N PRO A 40 -18.51 -8.26 -34.92
CA PRO A 40 -17.21 -7.65 -34.74
C PRO A 40 -16.48 -7.53 -36.08
N ASN A 41 -15.94 -6.34 -36.35
CA ASN A 41 -15.12 -6.06 -37.52
C ASN A 41 -13.85 -6.91 -37.51
N MET A 42 -13.31 -7.16 -36.31
CA MET A 42 -12.05 -7.85 -36.11
C MET A 42 -12.12 -8.76 -34.87
N THR A 43 -11.35 -9.84 -34.88
CA THR A 43 -11.20 -10.71 -33.72
C THR A 43 -9.74 -11.14 -33.58
N VAL A 44 -9.18 -10.92 -32.40
CA VAL A 44 -7.84 -11.41 -32.01
C VAL A 44 -7.97 -12.77 -31.32
N GLY A 45 -7.24 -13.77 -31.82
CA GLY A 45 -7.57 -15.20 -31.68
C GLY A 45 -6.91 -16.00 -30.54
N ARG A 46 -7.59 -17.10 -30.14
CA ARG A 46 -7.22 -18.18 -29.18
C ARG A 46 -6.46 -17.77 -27.91
N LEU A 47 -6.95 -16.74 -27.25
CA LEU A 47 -6.42 -16.33 -25.96
C LEU A 47 -7.02 -17.20 -24.86
N ALA A 48 -6.20 -17.89 -24.06
CA ALA A 48 -6.73 -18.58 -22.90
C ALA A 48 -7.22 -17.52 -21.88
N TYR A 49 -8.53 -17.34 -21.75
CA TYR A 49 -9.17 -16.42 -20.79
C TYR A 49 -8.60 -14.98 -20.86
N PRO A 50 -8.85 -14.25 -21.96
CA PRO A 50 -8.49 -12.84 -22.03
C PRO A 50 -9.40 -12.09 -21.06
N TYR A 51 -8.87 -11.64 -19.93
CA TYR A 51 -9.69 -11.08 -18.86
C TYR A 51 -9.85 -9.56 -18.99
N GLN A 52 -8.78 -8.88 -19.41
CA GLN A 52 -8.75 -7.43 -19.58
C GLN A 52 -8.05 -7.06 -20.90
N VAL A 53 -8.48 -5.97 -21.52
CA VAL A 53 -7.88 -5.34 -22.68
C VAL A 53 -7.73 -3.82 -22.43
N GLU A 54 -6.57 -3.27 -22.77
CA GLU A 54 -6.32 -1.82 -22.78
C GLU A 54 -5.80 -1.40 -24.16
N LEU A 55 -6.08 -0.15 -24.52
CA LEU A 55 -5.78 0.46 -25.82
C LEU A 55 -4.70 1.54 -25.66
N GLY A 56 -3.82 1.69 -26.66
CA GLY A 56 -2.89 2.81 -26.74
C GLY A 56 -1.77 2.54 -27.74
N ASP A 57 -1.00 3.56 -28.10
CA ASP A 57 0.16 3.41 -28.99
C ASP A 57 1.34 2.84 -28.18
N LEU A 58 1.45 1.51 -28.10
CA LEU A 58 2.37 0.80 -27.20
C LEU A 58 3.76 0.64 -27.84
N ASN A 59 3.85 0.63 -29.16
CA ASN A 59 5.10 0.55 -29.90
C ASN A 59 5.61 1.90 -30.44
N GLN A 60 4.87 2.99 -30.21
CA GLN A 60 5.19 4.36 -30.63
C GLN A 60 5.20 4.55 -32.16
N ASP A 61 4.30 3.87 -32.87
CA ASP A 61 4.16 3.98 -34.33
C ASP A 61 3.00 4.87 -34.80
N GLY A 62 2.29 5.49 -33.85
CA GLY A 62 1.17 6.38 -34.08
C GLY A 62 -0.16 5.67 -34.31
N ARG A 63 -0.22 4.34 -34.19
CA ARG A 63 -1.46 3.56 -34.27
C ARG A 63 -1.87 3.01 -32.90
N CYS A 64 -3.15 2.65 -32.77
CA CYS A 64 -3.67 2.12 -31.53
C CYS A 64 -3.43 0.61 -31.42
N ASP A 65 -2.64 0.20 -30.44
CA ASP A 65 -2.32 -1.19 -30.13
C ASP A 65 -3.22 -1.78 -29.02
N LEU A 66 -3.14 -3.10 -28.82
CA LEU A 66 -3.84 -3.81 -27.74
C LEU A 66 -2.86 -4.40 -26.73
N ALA A 67 -3.10 -4.17 -25.44
CA ALA A 67 -2.54 -4.96 -24.35
C ALA A 67 -3.63 -5.85 -23.76
N VAL A 68 -3.44 -7.18 -23.74
CA VAL A 68 -4.44 -8.15 -23.27
C VAL A 68 -3.90 -8.98 -22.11
N ALA A 69 -4.57 -8.89 -20.96
CA ALA A 69 -4.28 -9.73 -19.79
C ALA A 69 -4.82 -11.13 -20.00
N ARG A 70 -3.93 -12.13 -19.93
CA ARG A 70 -4.25 -13.54 -20.15
C ARG A 70 -4.05 -14.34 -18.87
N TRP A 71 -5.07 -15.09 -18.47
CA TRP A 71 -4.99 -16.04 -17.35
C TRP A 71 -4.95 -17.50 -17.81
N HIS A 72 -4.16 -18.30 -17.12
CA HIS A 72 -4.11 -19.73 -17.30
C HIS A 72 -5.10 -20.46 -16.35
N ARG A 73 -6.39 -20.49 -16.77
CA ARG A 73 -7.53 -21.35 -16.29
C ARG A 73 -8.30 -20.87 -15.02
N LEU A 74 -9.65 -20.97 -14.88
CA LEU A 74 -10.57 -22.15 -14.67
C LEU A 74 -12.11 -21.79 -14.72
N PRO A 75 -13.07 -22.74 -14.89
CA PRO A 75 -13.58 -23.59 -13.77
C PRO A 75 -13.93 -25.06 -14.09
N VAL A 76 -13.40 -25.98 -13.27
CA VAL A 76 -14.12 -27.08 -12.59
C VAL A 76 -13.51 -27.18 -11.18
N ALA A 77 -14.31 -27.50 -10.16
CA ALA A 77 -13.86 -27.67 -8.79
C ALA A 77 -12.74 -28.72 -8.69
N GLY A 78 -11.58 -28.34 -8.16
CA GLY A 78 -10.52 -29.27 -7.75
C GLY A 78 -9.20 -29.25 -8.53
N GLU A 79 -8.97 -28.37 -9.50
CA GLU A 79 -7.67 -28.29 -10.20
C GLU A 79 -6.81 -27.07 -9.82
N VAL A 80 -5.49 -27.29 -9.82
CA VAL A 80 -4.43 -26.37 -9.38
C VAL A 80 -4.21 -25.25 -10.41
N TYR A 81 -4.14 -24.00 -9.95
CA TYR A 81 -3.77 -22.83 -10.75
C TYR A 81 -2.29 -22.88 -11.13
N ASP A 82 -1.97 -22.76 -12.42
CA ASP A 82 -0.59 -22.56 -12.88
C ASP A 82 -0.36 -21.07 -13.20
N HIS A 83 -0.17 -20.28 -12.13
CA HIS A 83 0.06 -18.84 -12.20
C HIS A 83 1.37 -18.45 -12.92
N ASP A 84 2.26 -19.42 -13.17
CA ASP A 84 3.54 -19.17 -13.87
C ASP A 84 3.38 -19.04 -15.39
N ARG A 85 2.17 -19.31 -15.92
CA ARG A 85 1.82 -19.18 -17.34
C ARG A 85 0.95 -17.97 -17.68
N ASP A 86 0.60 -17.17 -16.69
CA ASP A 86 -0.14 -15.93 -16.91
C ASP A 86 0.74 -14.90 -17.64
N ARG A 87 0.19 -14.14 -18.57
CA ARG A 87 0.95 -13.19 -19.39
C ARG A 87 0.11 -11.96 -19.70
N VAL A 88 0.77 -10.84 -20.01
CA VAL A 88 0.15 -9.76 -20.78
C VAL A 88 0.65 -9.88 -22.21
N LEU A 89 -0.27 -9.88 -23.16
CA LEU A 89 0.01 -10.05 -24.59
C LEU A 89 -0.16 -8.71 -25.30
N LEU A 90 0.85 -8.28 -26.04
CA LEU A 90 0.80 -7.05 -26.82
C LEU A 90 0.57 -7.42 -28.29
N PHE A 91 -0.43 -6.79 -28.89
CA PHE A 91 -0.74 -6.89 -30.31
C PHE A 91 -0.59 -5.52 -30.92
N TYR A 92 0.37 -5.36 -31.83
CA TYR A 92 0.60 -4.12 -32.52
C TYR A 92 -0.26 -4.06 -33.77
N GLN A 93 -0.86 -2.90 -34.02
CA GLN A 93 -1.72 -2.75 -35.17
C GLN A 93 -0.89 -2.61 -36.45
N GLY A 94 -1.22 -3.41 -37.48
CA GLY A 94 -0.63 -3.27 -38.80
C GLY A 94 -1.12 -2.01 -39.53
N PRO A 95 -0.47 -1.63 -40.64
CA PRO A 95 -0.82 -0.43 -41.42
C PRO A 95 -2.21 -0.48 -42.06
N GLU A 96 -2.79 -1.68 -42.20
CA GLU A 96 -4.15 -1.90 -42.74
C GLU A 96 -5.22 -1.90 -41.61
N GLY A 97 -4.87 -1.47 -40.39
CA GLY A 97 -5.75 -1.46 -39.22
C GLY A 97 -5.96 -2.82 -38.55
N THR A 98 -5.32 -3.88 -39.03
CA THR A 98 -5.52 -5.26 -38.53
C THR A 98 -4.50 -5.67 -37.47
N PHE A 99 -4.92 -6.54 -36.54
CA PHE A 99 -4.03 -7.16 -35.55
C PHE A 99 -3.55 -8.55 -36.01
N PRO A 100 -2.33 -8.98 -35.61
CA PRO A 100 -1.85 -10.31 -35.89
C PRO A 100 -2.60 -11.40 -35.10
N GLU A 101 -2.57 -12.63 -35.60
CA GLU A 101 -3.21 -13.78 -34.95
C GLU A 101 -2.54 -14.21 -33.64
N VAL A 102 -1.25 -13.88 -33.50
CA VAL A 102 -0.40 -14.17 -32.34
C VAL A 102 0.16 -12.85 -31.86
N ALA A 103 0.32 -12.72 -30.54
CA ALA A 103 0.89 -11.52 -29.94
C ALA A 103 2.30 -11.25 -30.51
N ASP A 104 2.56 -10.00 -30.87
CA ASP A 104 3.89 -9.53 -31.27
C ASP A 104 4.86 -9.63 -30.10
N ARG A 105 4.35 -9.44 -28.89
CA ARG A 105 5.15 -9.50 -27.67
C ARG A 105 4.38 -10.01 -26.48
N GLU A 106 5.10 -10.65 -25.56
CA GLU A 106 4.56 -11.10 -24.27
C GLU A 106 5.35 -10.49 -23.11
N ILE A 107 4.63 -10.04 -22.08
CA ILE A 107 5.16 -9.61 -20.80
C ILE A 107 4.86 -10.71 -19.78
N SER A 108 5.90 -11.22 -19.12
CA SER A 108 5.77 -12.27 -18.11
C SER A 108 5.46 -11.66 -16.74
N VAL A 109 4.22 -11.81 -16.30
CA VAL A 109 3.69 -11.33 -15.00
C VAL A 109 2.75 -12.39 -14.44
N ARG A 110 2.66 -12.51 -13.11
CA ARG A 110 1.81 -13.52 -12.47
C ARG A 110 0.43 -12.94 -12.22
N SER A 111 -0.59 -13.57 -12.81
CA SER A 111 -2.00 -13.20 -12.64
C SER A 111 -2.28 -11.70 -12.82
N PRO A 112 -2.05 -11.15 -14.03
CA PRO A 112 -2.34 -9.75 -14.33
C PRO A 112 -3.84 -9.53 -14.20
N TRP A 113 -4.25 -8.85 -13.14
CA TRP A 113 -5.64 -8.78 -12.71
C TRP A 113 -6.28 -7.44 -13.08
N ALA A 114 -5.48 -6.37 -13.08
CA ALA A 114 -5.89 -5.06 -13.57
C ALA A 114 -4.75 -4.43 -14.40
N MET A 115 -5.06 -3.67 -15.43
CA MET A 115 -4.12 -2.95 -16.30
C MET A 115 -4.65 -1.55 -16.61
N ARG A 116 -3.73 -0.64 -16.98
CA ARG A 116 -4.08 0.66 -17.55
C ARG A 116 -3.00 1.10 -18.53
N ALA A 117 -3.39 1.66 -19.66
CA ALA A 117 -2.46 2.32 -20.58
C ALA A 117 -2.63 3.85 -20.47
N GLY A 118 -1.54 4.59 -20.64
CA GLY A 118 -1.54 6.06 -20.62
C GLY A 118 -0.16 6.62 -20.35
N ASP A 119 0.03 7.91 -20.55
CA ASP A 119 1.29 8.60 -20.28
C ASP A 119 1.38 8.94 -18.78
N PHE A 120 2.09 8.10 -18.00
CA PHE A 120 2.16 8.22 -16.54
C PHE A 120 3.30 9.12 -16.08
N ASP A 121 4.35 9.27 -16.90
CA ASP A 121 5.49 10.14 -16.61
C ASP A 121 5.50 11.48 -17.36
N GLN A 122 4.51 11.70 -18.21
CA GLN A 122 4.29 12.93 -19.00
C GLN A 122 5.36 13.16 -20.06
N ASP A 123 5.92 12.09 -20.63
CA ASP A 123 6.91 12.16 -21.71
C ASP A 123 6.28 12.16 -23.12
N GLY A 124 4.96 12.04 -23.20
CA GLY A 124 4.18 12.00 -24.44
C GLY A 124 4.07 10.61 -25.06
N LYS A 125 4.56 9.56 -24.41
CA LYS A 125 4.49 8.17 -24.88
C LYS A 125 3.52 7.36 -24.02
N THR A 126 2.93 6.33 -24.61
CA THR A 126 2.02 5.45 -23.88
C THR A 126 2.82 4.51 -22.97
N ASP A 127 2.56 4.58 -21.67
CA ASP A 127 3.03 3.62 -20.68
C ASP A 127 1.97 2.55 -20.39
N LEU A 128 2.38 1.47 -19.72
CA LEU A 128 1.50 0.37 -19.31
C LEU A 128 1.69 0.04 -17.83
N ALA A 129 0.61 0.11 -17.06
CA ALA A 129 0.57 -0.32 -15.66
C ALA A 129 -0.14 -1.67 -15.55
N ILE A 130 0.41 -2.59 -14.75
CA ILE A 130 -0.10 -3.95 -14.56
C ILE A 130 -0.11 -4.29 -13.07
N LYS A 131 -1.28 -4.60 -12.53
CA LYS A 131 -1.49 -5.09 -11.16
C LYS A 131 -1.55 -6.61 -11.16
N GLU A 132 -0.69 -7.25 -10.39
CA GLU A 132 -0.75 -8.69 -10.08
C GLU A 132 -1.71 -8.99 -8.92
N THR A 133 -2.07 -10.26 -8.73
CA THR A 133 -2.79 -10.73 -7.54
C THR A 133 -1.99 -10.49 -6.26
N ARG A 134 -2.39 -9.45 -5.53
CA ARG A 134 -1.99 -9.16 -4.15
C ARG A 134 -0.50 -8.87 -3.90
N ARG A 135 0.35 -8.95 -4.91
CA ARG A 135 1.81 -8.91 -4.75
C ARG A 135 2.45 -7.66 -5.30
N PHE A 136 2.16 -7.29 -6.54
CA PHE A 136 2.92 -6.27 -7.24
C PHE A 136 2.03 -5.36 -8.09
N LEU A 137 2.44 -4.10 -8.16
CA LEU A 137 2.08 -3.18 -9.23
C LEU A 137 3.33 -2.97 -10.07
N HIS A 138 3.23 -3.18 -11.37
CA HIS A 138 4.28 -2.91 -12.34
C HIS A 138 3.89 -1.71 -13.20
N VAL A 139 4.87 -0.89 -13.54
CA VAL A 139 4.77 0.19 -14.52
C VAL A 139 5.85 -0.07 -15.57
N LEU A 140 5.49 -0.05 -16.84
CA LEU A 140 6.40 -0.15 -17.98
C LEU A 140 6.31 1.14 -18.78
N LEU A 141 7.46 1.76 -19.07
CA LEU A 141 7.49 3.05 -19.75
C LEU A 141 7.59 2.92 -21.26
N GLY A 142 6.85 3.75 -21.99
CA GLY A 142 6.91 3.86 -23.45
C GLY A 142 8.28 4.33 -23.90
N SER A 143 8.95 5.21 -23.15
CA SER A 143 10.34 5.60 -23.39
C SER A 143 11.34 4.45 -23.31
N GLU A 144 11.04 3.42 -22.55
CA GLU A 144 11.83 2.19 -22.44
C GLU A 144 11.28 1.06 -23.34
N ALA A 145 10.46 1.42 -24.34
CA ALA A 145 9.78 0.49 -25.24
C ALA A 145 9.06 -0.64 -24.48
N LEU A 146 8.53 -0.35 -23.30
CA LEU A 146 7.89 -1.31 -22.39
C LEU A 146 8.79 -2.51 -22.03
N GLN A 147 10.12 -2.35 -21.99
CA GLN A 147 11.08 -3.46 -21.76
C GLN A 147 11.40 -3.74 -20.29
N LYS A 148 11.13 -2.79 -19.41
CA LYS A 148 11.51 -2.87 -18.00
C LYS A 148 10.30 -2.73 -17.10
N LEU A 149 10.28 -3.55 -16.05
CA LEU A 149 9.21 -3.56 -15.05
C LEU A 149 9.62 -2.73 -13.84
N HIS A 150 9.04 -1.53 -13.71
CA HIS A 150 9.15 -0.74 -12.49
C HIS A 150 8.15 -1.22 -11.45
N THR A 151 8.64 -1.77 -10.35
CA THR A 151 7.79 -2.62 -9.49
C THR A 151 7.63 -2.05 -8.08
N SER A 152 6.37 -1.91 -7.66
CA SER A 152 5.99 -1.66 -6.28
C SER A 152 5.56 -2.95 -5.58
N ALA A 153 6.19 -3.26 -4.45
CA ALA A 153 5.82 -4.42 -3.64
C ALA A 153 4.57 -4.19 -2.78
N ASN A 154 3.89 -5.29 -2.46
CA ASN A 154 2.91 -5.40 -1.39
C ASN A 154 1.59 -4.65 -1.64
N VAL A 155 0.90 -5.00 -2.72
CA VAL A 155 -0.45 -4.52 -3.00
C VAL A 155 -1.46 -5.51 -2.40
N ASN A 156 -1.55 -5.62 -1.07
CA ASN A 156 -2.46 -6.58 -0.42
C ASN A 156 -3.92 -6.13 -0.54
N ASP A 157 -4.48 -6.27 -1.73
CA ASP A 157 -5.82 -5.82 -2.07
C ASP A 157 -6.51 -6.80 -3.03
N SER A 158 -7.79 -7.06 -2.80
CA SER A 158 -8.59 -8.07 -3.51
C SER A 158 -9.30 -7.54 -4.76
N ASP A 159 -9.18 -6.26 -5.08
CA ASP A 159 -10.04 -5.67 -6.11
C ASP A 159 -9.58 -5.83 -7.56
N ARG A 160 -10.57 -5.84 -8.45
CA ARG A 160 -10.40 -6.05 -9.89
C ARG A 160 -10.08 -4.79 -10.70
N GLN A 161 -9.73 -3.69 -10.03
CA GLN A 161 -9.57 -2.39 -10.64
C GLN A 161 -8.21 -1.77 -10.32
N LEU A 162 -7.77 -0.91 -11.22
CA LEU A 162 -6.59 -0.06 -11.10
C LEU A 162 -7.00 1.32 -11.62
N ALA A 163 -7.15 2.29 -10.72
CA ALA A 163 -7.31 3.68 -11.10
C ALA A 163 -5.95 4.37 -11.17
N VAL A 164 -5.82 5.30 -12.10
CA VAL A 164 -4.62 6.10 -12.32
C VAL A 164 -5.04 7.56 -12.41
N GLY A 165 -4.35 8.43 -11.69
CA GLY A 165 -4.66 9.84 -11.66
C GLY A 165 -3.74 10.61 -10.73
N ARG A 166 -3.75 11.93 -10.83
CA ARG A 166 -2.87 12.76 -10.01
C ARG A 166 -3.53 13.08 -8.67
N LEU A 167 -3.11 12.41 -7.60
CA LEU A 167 -3.61 12.66 -6.25
C LEU A 167 -2.68 13.53 -5.42
N SER A 168 -1.50 13.82 -5.94
CA SER A 168 -0.48 14.53 -5.18
C SER A 168 0.43 15.41 -6.05
N PRO A 169 1.09 16.43 -5.46
CA PRO A 169 1.97 17.32 -6.21
C PRO A 169 3.21 16.57 -6.76
N GLY A 170 3.65 16.91 -7.98
CA GLY A 170 4.96 16.48 -8.49
C GLY A 170 5.06 15.87 -9.90
N GLY A 171 4.11 16.08 -10.82
CA GLY A 171 4.32 15.78 -12.25
C GLY A 171 3.94 14.35 -12.70
N LEU A 172 4.14 13.35 -11.86
CA LEU A 172 3.85 11.94 -12.20
C LEU A 172 2.44 11.52 -11.73
N MET A 173 1.91 10.46 -12.34
CA MET A 173 0.62 9.87 -11.94
C MET A 173 0.75 9.00 -10.68
N ASP A 174 -0.34 8.96 -9.90
CA ASP A 174 -0.52 8.06 -8.77
C ASP A 174 -1.44 6.88 -9.16
N PHE A 175 -1.31 5.77 -8.45
CA PHE A 175 -2.04 4.53 -8.73
C PHE A 175 -2.86 4.10 -7.51
N LEU A 176 -4.12 3.74 -7.74
CA LEU A 176 -5.04 3.17 -6.75
C LEU A 176 -5.48 1.75 -7.17
N PRO A 177 -4.68 0.72 -6.86
CA PRO A 177 -5.08 -0.68 -6.99
C PRO A 177 -6.06 -1.15 -5.90
N GLY A 178 -7.23 -0.51 -5.78
CA GLY A 178 -8.14 -0.64 -4.62
C GLY A 178 -7.92 0.49 -3.61
N PRO A 179 -8.23 0.33 -2.30
CA PRO A 179 -7.87 1.32 -1.26
C PRO A 179 -6.36 1.56 -1.08
N ALA A 180 -5.48 0.70 -1.59
CA ALA A 180 -4.04 0.95 -1.52
C ALA A 180 -3.61 2.12 -2.42
N TRP A 181 -2.99 3.15 -1.84
CA TRP A 181 -2.41 4.26 -2.61
C TRP A 181 -0.93 4.01 -2.90
N ARG A 182 -0.56 4.02 -4.19
CA ARG A 182 0.83 3.94 -4.65
C ARG A 182 1.20 5.23 -5.35
N LYS A 183 2.07 6.00 -4.69
CA LYS A 183 2.63 7.21 -5.26
C LYS A 183 3.93 6.90 -5.96
N TRP A 184 3.93 7.01 -7.28
CA TRP A 184 5.10 6.74 -8.08
C TRP A 184 6.01 7.97 -8.15
N ARG A 185 7.32 7.75 -8.07
CA ARG A 185 8.34 8.81 -8.06
C ARG A 185 9.34 8.65 -9.22
N GLY A 186 9.02 7.80 -10.20
CA GLY A 186 9.91 7.43 -11.29
C GLY A 186 10.74 6.19 -10.95
N GLY A 187 11.08 5.41 -11.96
CA GLY A 187 11.82 4.16 -11.80
C GLY A 187 11.14 3.20 -10.80
N ASP A 188 11.95 2.52 -9.98
CA ASP A 188 11.44 1.56 -8.98
C ASP A 188 11.01 2.22 -7.65
N VAL A 189 10.88 3.55 -7.63
CA VAL A 189 10.61 4.30 -6.40
C VAL A 189 9.12 4.55 -6.24
N PHE A 190 8.52 3.85 -5.27
CA PHE A 190 7.12 4.01 -4.90
C PHE A 190 7.01 4.32 -3.41
N ALA A 191 6.20 5.32 -3.08
CA ALA A 191 5.68 5.48 -1.73
C ALA A 191 4.34 4.74 -1.61
N ALA A 192 4.04 4.25 -0.42
CA ALA A 192 2.87 3.43 -0.14
C ALA A 192 1.99 4.09 0.92
N GLY A 193 0.69 4.04 0.66
CA GLY A 193 -0.37 4.57 1.47
C GLY A 193 -1.60 3.68 1.46
N TYR A 194 -2.63 4.08 2.20
CA TYR A 194 -3.89 3.38 2.28
C TYR A 194 -5.04 4.34 2.55
N CYS A 195 -6.18 4.10 1.90
CA CYS A 195 -7.40 4.89 2.02
C CYS A 195 -8.45 4.06 2.76
N TYR A 196 -8.62 4.35 4.04
CA TYR A 196 -9.57 3.67 4.91
C TYR A 196 -10.99 4.19 4.66
N GLY A 197 -11.97 3.28 4.75
CA GLY A 197 -13.37 3.67 4.88
C GLY A 197 -13.79 3.81 6.34
N PRO A 198 -15.05 4.21 6.61
CA PRO A 198 -15.60 4.33 7.96
C PRO A 198 -15.50 3.04 8.78
N LYS A 199 -15.42 1.89 8.11
CA LYS A 199 -15.00 0.62 8.73
C LYS A 199 -13.62 0.26 8.16
N GLN A 200 -12.80 -0.37 8.98
CA GLN A 200 -11.45 -0.71 8.55
C GLN A 200 -11.48 -1.62 7.30
N ASN A 201 -10.81 -1.17 6.23
CA ASN A 201 -10.61 -1.89 4.97
C ASN A 201 -11.89 -2.31 4.21
N ASP A 202 -12.93 -1.46 4.21
CA ASP A 202 -14.20 -1.75 3.51
C ASP A 202 -14.39 -0.99 2.18
N ASN A 203 -13.42 -0.16 1.78
CA ASN A 203 -13.31 0.37 0.42
C ASN A 203 -12.83 -0.74 -0.53
N GLN A 204 -13.33 -0.72 -1.76
CA GLN A 204 -12.99 -1.69 -2.79
C GLN A 204 -12.28 -1.02 -3.99
N GLY A 205 -12.72 -1.26 -5.22
CA GLY A 205 -12.28 -0.52 -6.40
C GLY A 205 -12.67 0.96 -6.37
N GLY A 206 -12.25 1.71 -7.39
CA GLY A 206 -12.55 3.13 -7.48
C GLY A 206 -12.09 3.81 -8.76
N THR A 207 -12.32 5.12 -8.82
CA THR A 207 -11.80 6.02 -9.85
C THR A 207 -11.29 7.32 -9.23
N ILE A 208 -10.56 8.11 -10.00
CA ILE A 208 -9.96 9.38 -9.60
C ILE A 208 -10.46 10.46 -10.55
N ALA A 209 -11.04 11.54 -10.01
CA ALA A 209 -11.48 12.71 -10.78
C ALA A 209 -11.66 13.90 -9.84
N ASP A 210 -11.52 15.12 -10.34
CA ASP A 210 -11.85 16.35 -9.63
C ASP A 210 -13.38 16.56 -9.68
N LEU A 211 -14.10 16.00 -8.69
CA LEU A 211 -15.56 16.06 -8.66
C LEU A 211 -16.04 17.45 -8.25
N ASN A 212 -15.40 18.11 -7.30
CA ASN A 212 -15.82 19.45 -6.84
C ASN A 212 -15.21 20.61 -7.65
N GLN A 213 -14.43 20.33 -8.69
CA GLN A 213 -13.78 21.31 -9.57
C GLN A 213 -12.86 22.29 -8.83
N ASP A 214 -12.25 21.87 -7.72
CA ASP A 214 -11.34 22.70 -6.93
C ASP A 214 -9.88 22.67 -7.45
N GLY A 215 -9.61 21.88 -8.50
CA GLY A 215 -8.31 21.68 -9.10
C GLY A 215 -7.51 20.54 -8.47
N HIS A 216 -8.05 19.84 -7.49
CA HIS A 216 -7.51 18.62 -6.91
C HIS A 216 -8.39 17.43 -7.27
N ASN A 217 -7.76 16.31 -7.66
CA ASN A 217 -8.55 15.10 -7.87
C ASN A 217 -9.02 14.52 -6.54
N ASP A 218 -10.25 14.07 -6.54
CA ASP A 218 -10.92 13.33 -5.50
C ASP A 218 -10.78 11.81 -5.74
N MET A 219 -11.02 11.03 -4.69
CA MET A 219 -11.08 9.57 -4.80
C MET A 219 -12.53 9.10 -4.66
N VAL A 220 -12.98 8.28 -5.61
CA VAL A 220 -14.31 7.67 -5.59
C VAL A 220 -14.15 6.17 -5.39
N PHE A 221 -14.61 5.64 -4.25
CA PHE A 221 -14.54 4.22 -3.92
C PHE A 221 -15.90 3.52 -3.96
N LEU A 222 -15.88 2.25 -4.34
CA LEU A 222 -17.00 1.33 -4.16
C LEU A 222 -16.99 0.77 -2.71
N ALA A 223 -18.15 0.67 -2.08
CA ALA A 223 -18.29 0.12 -0.73
C ALA A 223 -19.63 -0.61 -0.55
N ALA A 224 -19.72 -1.86 -0.99
CA ALA A 224 -20.94 -2.65 -0.96
C ALA A 224 -22.13 -1.93 -1.64
N LYS A 225 -23.09 -1.39 -0.86
CA LYS A 225 -24.25 -0.62 -1.36
C LYS A 225 -24.05 0.90 -1.26
N ALA A 226 -22.81 1.35 -1.35
CA ALA A 226 -22.48 2.76 -1.32
C ALA A 226 -21.36 3.11 -2.30
N ILE A 227 -21.39 4.34 -2.77
CA ILE A 227 -20.28 5.03 -3.43
C ILE A 227 -19.76 6.05 -2.43
N ARG A 228 -18.44 6.09 -2.22
CA ARG A 228 -17.82 7.04 -1.30
C ARG A 228 -16.93 8.00 -2.06
N VAL A 229 -17.13 9.29 -1.84
CA VAL A 229 -16.32 10.36 -2.43
C VAL A 229 -15.50 11.00 -1.33
N TYR A 230 -14.19 10.97 -1.51
CA TYR A 230 -13.19 11.53 -0.63
C TYR A 230 -12.70 12.78 -1.32
N TYR A 231 -13.15 13.95 -0.85
CA TYR A 231 -12.74 15.20 -1.46
C TYR A 231 -11.29 15.52 -1.09
N GLY A 232 -10.50 15.87 -2.10
CA GLY A 232 -9.13 16.34 -1.94
C GLY A 232 -9.07 17.77 -1.36
N PRO A 233 -7.86 18.33 -1.20
CA PRO A 233 -6.56 17.68 -1.38
C PRO A 233 -6.18 16.77 -0.20
N PHE A 234 -5.41 15.71 -0.48
CA PHE A 234 -4.93 14.79 0.55
C PHE A 234 -3.56 15.21 1.12
N GLY A 235 -3.50 15.48 2.43
CA GLY A 235 -2.28 15.93 3.10
C GLY A 235 -1.27 14.81 3.43
N THR A 236 -1.74 13.56 3.54
CA THR A 236 -0.87 12.40 3.80
C THR A 236 -1.29 11.20 2.96
N MET A 237 -0.39 10.23 2.79
CA MET A 237 -0.69 8.99 2.08
C MET A 237 -1.57 8.01 2.87
N THR A 238 -1.91 8.32 4.12
CA THR A 238 -2.92 7.61 4.90
C THR A 238 -4.17 8.47 4.94
N VAL A 239 -5.21 8.04 4.22
CA VAL A 239 -6.48 8.76 4.17
C VAL A 239 -7.46 8.05 5.09
N LYS A 240 -7.95 8.75 6.12
CA LYS A 240 -9.00 8.23 7.01
C LYS A 240 -10.21 9.15 6.97
N PRO A 241 -11.44 8.61 7.08
CA PRO A 241 -12.66 9.41 7.10
C PRO A 241 -12.64 10.57 8.08
N GLU A 242 -12.10 10.36 9.28
CA GLU A 242 -12.00 11.36 10.34
C GLU A 242 -11.02 12.50 10.05
N ASP A 243 -10.10 12.30 9.11
CA ASP A 243 -9.07 13.27 8.72
C ASP A 243 -9.50 14.10 7.47
N LEU A 244 -10.61 13.72 6.84
CA LEU A 244 -11.14 14.41 5.65
C LEU A 244 -11.92 15.65 6.06
N THR A 245 -11.75 16.72 5.28
CA THR A 245 -12.62 17.91 5.34
C THR A 245 -14.05 17.56 5.00
N GLU A 246 -14.23 16.70 4.00
CA GLU A 246 -15.53 16.19 3.59
C GLU A 246 -15.42 14.74 3.08
N LEU A 247 -16.29 13.88 3.62
CA LEU A 247 -16.57 12.55 3.11
C LEU A 247 -18.06 12.52 2.73
N LEU A 248 -18.33 12.17 1.49
CA LEU A 248 -19.68 11.92 1.02
C LEU A 248 -19.88 10.41 0.83
N GLU A 249 -21.00 9.90 1.34
CA GLU A 249 -21.48 8.56 1.06
C GLU A 249 -22.81 8.65 0.31
N ILE A 250 -22.88 8.02 -0.86
CA ILE A 250 -24.07 7.93 -1.70
C ILE A 250 -24.58 6.50 -1.58
N GLU A 251 -25.72 6.32 -0.92
CA GLU A 251 -26.37 5.01 -0.84
C GLU A 251 -26.92 4.60 -2.21
N THR A 252 -26.69 3.34 -2.58
CA THR A 252 -27.16 2.78 -3.84
C THR A 252 -28.23 1.71 -3.60
N PRO A 253 -29.24 1.57 -4.49
CA PRO A 253 -30.33 0.62 -4.29
C PRO A 253 -29.86 -0.85 -4.31
N LEU A 254 -28.73 -1.12 -4.97
CA LEU A 254 -28.10 -2.42 -5.13
C LEU A 254 -26.57 -2.29 -4.95
N PRO A 255 -25.84 -3.38 -4.69
CA PRO A 255 -24.39 -3.33 -4.57
C PRO A 255 -23.72 -2.78 -5.83
N VAL A 256 -22.71 -1.94 -5.63
CA VAL A 256 -21.95 -1.30 -6.70
C VAL A 256 -20.93 -2.28 -7.26
N ALA A 257 -20.89 -2.42 -8.58
CA ALA A 257 -19.95 -3.28 -9.30
C ALA A 257 -18.94 -2.48 -10.14
N SER A 258 -19.30 -1.28 -10.57
CA SER A 258 -18.48 -0.40 -11.39
C SER A 258 -18.90 1.05 -11.18
N VAL A 259 -17.95 1.99 -11.27
CA VAL A 259 -18.21 3.43 -11.21
C VAL A 259 -17.41 4.15 -12.30
N GLN A 260 -17.99 5.17 -12.90
CA GLN A 260 -17.34 6.09 -13.84
C GLN A 260 -17.73 7.53 -13.50
N VAL A 261 -16.87 8.47 -13.88
CA VAL A 261 -17.09 9.91 -13.70
C VAL A 261 -16.95 10.59 -15.06
N ALA A 262 -17.98 11.32 -15.48
CA ALA A 262 -18.00 12.08 -16.74
C ALA A 262 -19.08 13.16 -16.71
N ASP A 263 -18.94 14.22 -17.50
CA ASP A 263 -20.02 15.19 -17.71
C ASP A 263 -21.06 14.60 -18.67
N LEU A 264 -22.09 13.95 -18.12
CA LEU A 264 -23.16 13.33 -18.88
C LEU A 264 -24.23 14.34 -19.29
N THR A 265 -24.17 15.58 -18.80
CA THR A 265 -25.22 16.58 -19.06
C THR A 265 -24.75 17.76 -19.89
N GLY A 266 -23.45 17.81 -20.20
CA GLY A 266 -22.81 18.86 -20.99
C GLY A 266 -22.80 20.20 -20.27
N ASP A 267 -22.94 20.20 -18.94
CA ASP A 267 -23.01 21.39 -18.10
C ASP A 267 -21.65 21.78 -17.50
N GLY A 268 -20.60 21.04 -17.87
CA GLY A 268 -19.23 21.20 -17.44
C GLY A 268 -18.94 20.59 -16.07
N ARG A 269 -19.90 19.95 -15.39
CA ARG A 269 -19.70 19.31 -14.09
C ARG A 269 -19.60 17.80 -14.22
N PRO A 270 -18.72 17.15 -13.44
CA PRO A 270 -18.59 15.70 -13.43
C PRO A 270 -19.78 15.04 -12.73
N ASP A 271 -20.45 14.13 -13.44
CA ASP A 271 -21.50 13.26 -12.92
C ASP A 271 -20.95 11.88 -12.57
N ILE A 272 -21.67 11.10 -11.74
CA ILE A 272 -21.30 9.72 -11.40
C ILE A 272 -22.26 8.74 -12.08
N VAL A 273 -21.71 7.74 -12.77
CA VAL A 273 -22.46 6.57 -13.24
C VAL A 273 -22.02 5.34 -12.47
N ALA A 274 -22.98 4.59 -11.93
CA ALA A 274 -22.74 3.39 -11.17
C ALA A 274 -23.44 2.18 -11.80
N GLY A 275 -22.65 1.19 -12.20
CA GLY A 275 -23.15 -0.14 -12.55
C GLY A 275 -23.43 -0.94 -11.28
N LEU A 276 -24.67 -1.39 -11.12
CA LEU A 276 -25.14 -2.07 -9.91
C LEU A 276 -25.52 -3.53 -10.21
N ALA A 277 -25.10 -4.44 -9.33
CA ALA A 277 -25.42 -5.86 -9.46
C ALA A 277 -25.47 -6.55 -8.09
N ASP A 278 -26.61 -7.16 -7.78
CA ASP A 278 -26.75 -8.04 -6.63
C ASP A 278 -26.74 -9.50 -7.07
N ARG A 279 -25.68 -10.23 -6.74
CA ARG A 279 -25.55 -11.66 -7.07
C ARG A 279 -26.57 -12.54 -6.35
N ALA A 280 -27.04 -12.14 -5.16
CA ALA A 280 -27.96 -12.96 -4.39
C ALA A 280 -29.38 -12.91 -4.95
N SER A 281 -29.85 -11.73 -5.33
CA SER A 281 -31.18 -11.55 -5.93
C SER A 281 -31.20 -11.64 -7.46
N GLY A 282 -30.04 -11.56 -8.12
CA GLY A 282 -29.92 -11.47 -9.57
C GLY A 282 -30.34 -10.10 -10.15
N LYS A 283 -30.71 -9.13 -9.30
CA LYS A 283 -31.13 -7.79 -9.73
C LYS A 283 -29.94 -6.97 -10.20
N ARG A 284 -30.18 -6.15 -11.22
CA ARG A 284 -29.18 -5.29 -11.85
C ARG A 284 -29.81 -3.95 -12.21
N ALA A 285 -29.02 -2.89 -12.10
CA ALA A 285 -29.41 -1.56 -12.53
C ALA A 285 -28.17 -0.74 -12.91
N VAL A 286 -28.38 0.37 -13.63
CA VAL A 286 -27.39 1.45 -13.73
C VAL A 286 -27.99 2.71 -13.13
N ALA A 287 -27.30 3.32 -12.17
CA ALA A 287 -27.72 4.53 -11.49
C ALA A 287 -26.86 5.71 -11.92
N LEU A 288 -27.50 6.83 -12.27
CA LEU A 288 -26.85 8.07 -12.67
C LEU A 288 -27.11 9.13 -11.59
N TYR A 289 -26.04 9.73 -11.08
CA TYR A 289 -26.09 10.81 -10.11
C TYR A 289 -25.55 12.07 -10.78
N GLN A 290 -26.43 13.01 -11.09
CA GLN A 290 -26.04 14.28 -11.70
C GLN A 290 -25.51 15.25 -10.64
N GLN A 291 -24.37 15.89 -10.90
CA GLN A 291 -23.84 16.94 -10.05
C GLN A 291 -24.45 18.30 -10.42
N ARG A 292 -25.25 18.84 -9.51
CA ARG A 292 -25.98 20.11 -9.72
C ARG A 292 -25.27 21.33 -9.13
N SER A 293 -24.12 21.15 -8.51
CA SER A 293 -23.40 22.17 -7.75
C SER A 293 -21.92 22.18 -8.13
N PRO A 294 -21.28 23.36 -8.20
CA PRO A 294 -19.85 23.47 -8.45
C PRO A 294 -18.98 23.16 -7.22
N VAL A 295 -19.57 22.76 -6.09
CA VAL A 295 -18.83 22.41 -4.87
C VAL A 295 -19.04 20.94 -4.48
N GLY A 296 -19.33 20.08 -5.46
CA GLY A 296 -19.56 18.65 -5.22
C GLY A 296 -21.04 18.25 -5.15
N PHE A 297 -21.28 17.02 -4.70
CA PHE A 297 -22.62 16.44 -4.56
C PHE A 297 -23.27 16.81 -3.22
N ALA A 298 -24.60 16.95 -3.21
CA ALA A 298 -25.34 17.07 -1.96
C ALA A 298 -25.30 15.74 -1.17
N ARG A 299 -25.49 15.81 0.15
CA ARG A 299 -25.61 14.61 0.99
C ARG A 299 -26.80 13.76 0.56
N ASN A 300 -26.59 12.44 0.44
CA ASN A 300 -27.59 11.45 0.05
C ASN A 300 -28.36 11.83 -1.24
N PRO A 301 -27.66 12.04 -2.37
CA PRO A 301 -28.33 12.35 -3.62
C PRO A 301 -29.07 11.11 -4.12
N GLU A 302 -30.34 11.28 -4.48
CA GLU A 302 -31.08 10.24 -5.20
C GLU A 302 -30.57 10.17 -6.66
N PRO A 303 -30.59 8.98 -7.29
CA PRO A 303 -30.22 8.86 -8.70
C PRO A 303 -31.18 9.70 -9.55
N THR A 304 -30.62 10.52 -10.43
CA THR A 304 -31.38 11.31 -11.41
C THR A 304 -31.98 10.43 -12.50
N ALA A 305 -31.35 9.28 -12.77
CA ALA A 305 -31.93 8.20 -13.58
C ALA A 305 -31.53 6.83 -13.03
N LEU A 306 -32.45 5.88 -13.11
CA LEU A 306 -32.23 4.48 -12.75
C LEU A 306 -32.68 3.58 -13.90
N LEU A 307 -31.72 2.93 -14.55
CA LEU A 307 -31.95 2.01 -15.66
C LEU A 307 -32.10 0.59 -15.10
N GLU A 308 -33.32 0.16 -14.83
CA GLU A 308 -33.58 -1.16 -14.25
C GLU A 308 -33.40 -2.31 -15.26
N GLY A 309 -32.92 -3.45 -14.78
CA GLY A 309 -32.82 -4.67 -15.57
C GLY A 309 -31.59 -4.74 -16.47
N VAL A 310 -30.69 -3.77 -16.41
CA VAL A 310 -29.36 -3.80 -17.04
C VAL A 310 -28.30 -3.44 -16.00
N GLY A 311 -27.11 -4.03 -16.06
CA GLY A 311 -26.02 -3.62 -15.17
C GLY A 311 -24.77 -4.45 -15.37
N GLY A 312 -23.65 -4.02 -14.79
CA GLY A 312 -22.34 -4.64 -14.99
C GLY A 312 -21.24 -3.58 -15.01
N GLN A 313 -20.24 -3.78 -15.86
CA GLN A 313 -19.24 -2.74 -16.12
C GLN A 313 -19.91 -1.59 -16.88
N VAL A 314 -19.63 -0.36 -16.45
CA VAL A 314 -20.04 0.87 -17.17
C VAL A 314 -18.80 1.58 -17.68
N LEU A 315 -18.93 2.21 -18.85
CA LEU A 315 -17.91 3.04 -19.50
C LEU A 315 -18.59 4.27 -20.09
N THR A 316 -17.91 5.41 -20.08
CA THR A 316 -18.40 6.65 -20.67
C THR A 316 -17.40 7.20 -21.69
N THR A 317 -17.86 7.52 -22.89
CA THR A 317 -17.05 8.14 -23.96
C THR A 317 -17.97 8.83 -24.96
N ASP A 318 -17.50 9.88 -25.62
CA ASP A 318 -18.24 10.57 -26.68
C ASP A 318 -18.08 9.79 -28.00
N LEU A 319 -19.06 8.94 -28.34
CA LEU A 319 -18.96 8.01 -29.47
C LEU A 319 -19.19 8.70 -30.82
N ASP A 320 -19.92 9.81 -30.85
CA ASP A 320 -20.23 10.53 -32.10
C ASP A 320 -19.55 11.89 -32.23
N ARG A 321 -18.68 12.24 -31.26
CA ARG A 321 -17.93 13.49 -31.18
C ARG A 321 -18.84 14.72 -31.13
N ASP A 322 -20.03 14.60 -30.56
CA ASP A 322 -20.95 15.74 -30.39
C ASP A 322 -20.62 16.62 -29.17
N GLY A 323 -19.64 16.21 -28.37
CA GLY A 323 -19.19 16.86 -27.14
C GLY A 323 -19.90 16.38 -25.88
N MET A 324 -20.73 15.35 -25.96
CA MET A 324 -21.45 14.75 -24.84
C MET A 324 -20.92 13.34 -24.55
N ALA A 325 -20.77 12.98 -23.27
CA ALA A 325 -20.40 11.63 -22.92
C ALA A 325 -21.59 10.67 -23.07
N ASP A 326 -21.41 9.61 -23.87
CA ASP A 326 -22.34 8.49 -23.97
C ASP A 326 -22.05 7.42 -22.91
N LEU A 327 -23.01 6.53 -22.68
CA LEU A 327 -22.88 5.41 -21.74
C LEU A 327 -22.89 4.07 -22.46
N ILE A 328 -21.88 3.26 -22.17
CA ILE A 328 -21.78 1.85 -22.59
C ILE A 328 -21.93 0.97 -21.35
N VAL A 329 -22.80 -0.04 -21.43
CA VAL A 329 -23.00 -1.01 -20.34
C VAL A 329 -22.75 -2.42 -20.86
N ALA A 330 -21.75 -3.09 -20.29
CA ALA A 330 -21.50 -4.50 -20.53
C ALA A 330 -22.25 -5.35 -19.50
N ASP A 331 -23.38 -5.93 -19.93
CA ASP A 331 -24.18 -6.85 -19.13
C ASP A 331 -23.71 -8.29 -19.35
N ASP A 332 -22.84 -8.75 -18.46
CA ASP A 332 -22.29 -10.12 -18.48
C ASP A 332 -23.37 -11.20 -18.36
N SER A 333 -24.46 -10.92 -17.63
CA SER A 333 -25.55 -11.87 -17.40
C SER A 333 -26.41 -12.09 -18.64
N LYS A 334 -26.63 -11.03 -19.41
CA LYS A 334 -27.35 -11.09 -20.69
C LYS A 334 -26.44 -11.40 -21.87
N ARG A 335 -25.12 -11.29 -21.69
CA ARG A 335 -24.11 -11.32 -22.76
C ARG A 335 -24.39 -10.21 -23.76
N GLN A 336 -24.67 -9.01 -23.26
CA GLN A 336 -25.04 -7.87 -24.09
C GLN A 336 -24.18 -6.65 -23.82
N ILE A 337 -23.91 -5.88 -24.86
CA ILE A 337 -23.36 -4.52 -24.76
C ILE A 337 -24.46 -3.57 -25.20
N HIS A 338 -24.83 -2.67 -24.32
CA HIS A 338 -25.88 -1.69 -24.53
C HIS A 338 -25.27 -0.28 -24.59
N VAL A 339 -25.74 0.55 -25.51
CA VAL A 339 -25.27 1.94 -25.67
C VAL A 339 -26.42 2.94 -25.52
N TRP A 340 -26.28 3.88 -24.60
CA TRP A 340 -27.13 5.05 -24.44
C TRP A 340 -26.38 6.28 -24.93
N ARG A 341 -26.85 6.83 -26.05
CA ARG A 341 -26.33 8.09 -26.56
C ARG A 341 -26.96 9.28 -25.89
N GLN A 342 -26.12 10.19 -25.44
CA GLN A 342 -26.56 11.46 -24.89
C GLN A 342 -26.62 12.51 -25.99
N ALA A 343 -27.51 13.50 -25.84
CA ALA A 343 -27.54 14.67 -26.70
C ALA A 343 -27.62 15.94 -25.85
N LYS A 344 -26.90 16.99 -26.30
CA LYS A 344 -26.84 18.26 -25.60
C LYS A 344 -28.23 18.86 -25.34
N GLY A 345 -28.49 19.27 -24.10
CA GLY A 345 -29.75 19.90 -23.69
C GLY A 345 -30.94 18.93 -23.55
N THR A 346 -30.69 17.62 -23.53
CA THR A 346 -31.71 16.60 -23.28
C THR A 346 -31.51 15.90 -21.94
N THR A 347 -32.58 15.34 -21.38
CA THR A 347 -32.47 14.42 -20.24
C THR A 347 -31.87 13.11 -20.71
N PHE A 348 -31.03 12.49 -19.87
CA PHE A 348 -30.43 11.19 -20.18
C PHE A 348 -31.50 10.17 -20.61
N PRO A 349 -31.32 9.48 -21.75
CA PRO A 349 -32.34 8.57 -22.27
C PRO A 349 -32.54 7.37 -21.35
N THR A 350 -33.79 6.93 -21.20
CA THR A 350 -34.13 5.75 -20.38
C THR A 350 -34.07 4.44 -21.16
N THR A 351 -33.87 4.49 -22.47
CA THR A 351 -33.75 3.33 -23.37
C THR A 351 -32.48 3.45 -24.21
N PRO A 352 -31.77 2.34 -24.47
CA PRO A 352 -30.57 2.38 -25.30
C PRO A 352 -30.90 2.89 -26.71
N LYS A 353 -29.98 3.64 -27.31
CA LYS A 353 -30.10 4.27 -28.63
C LYS A 353 -28.75 4.22 -29.36
N GLY A 354 -28.50 3.16 -30.10
CA GLY A 354 -27.32 3.09 -30.97
C GLY A 354 -26.87 1.67 -31.28
N PHE A 355 -26.90 0.77 -30.28
CA PHE A 355 -26.31 -0.57 -30.40
C PHE A 355 -26.70 -1.47 -29.20
N ASP A 356 -27.26 -2.65 -29.49
CA ASP A 356 -27.50 -3.75 -28.54
C ASP A 356 -26.84 -5.02 -29.08
N GLN A 357 -25.55 -5.20 -28.80
CA GLN A 357 -24.81 -6.34 -29.34
C GLN A 357 -24.96 -7.56 -28.46
N THR A 358 -25.36 -8.68 -29.05
CA THR A 358 -25.31 -9.97 -28.38
C THR A 358 -23.92 -10.60 -28.55
N LEU A 359 -23.24 -10.81 -27.43
CA LEU A 359 -21.95 -11.46 -27.35
C LEU A 359 -22.11 -12.99 -27.35
N LYS A 360 -21.05 -13.68 -27.79
CA LYS A 360 -21.04 -15.15 -27.84
C LYS A 360 -20.89 -15.78 -26.46
N ALA A 361 -20.29 -15.06 -25.52
CA ALA A 361 -20.09 -15.48 -24.14
C ALA A 361 -20.26 -14.29 -23.18
N PRO A 362 -20.33 -14.52 -21.84
CA PRO A 362 -20.33 -13.45 -20.86
C PRO A 362 -19.13 -12.52 -21.07
N CYS A 363 -19.41 -11.22 -21.10
CA CYS A 363 -18.41 -10.17 -21.18
C CYS A 363 -17.54 -10.20 -19.92
N TYR A 364 -16.23 -10.05 -20.07
CA TYR A 364 -15.33 -9.78 -18.95
C TYR A 364 -15.01 -8.29 -18.85
N GLN A 365 -14.73 -7.64 -19.99
CA GLN A 365 -14.51 -6.20 -20.04
C GLN A 365 -14.85 -5.63 -21.43
N VAL A 366 -15.27 -4.37 -21.45
CA VAL A 366 -15.27 -3.47 -22.60
C VAL A 366 -14.38 -2.25 -22.34
N THR A 367 -13.65 -1.80 -23.36
CA THR A 367 -12.91 -0.53 -23.39
C THR A 367 -13.18 0.20 -24.71
N ALA A 368 -12.93 1.50 -24.76
CA ALA A 368 -13.17 2.33 -25.94
C ALA A 368 -11.96 3.19 -26.30
N GLY A 369 -11.74 3.42 -27.58
CA GLY A 369 -10.64 4.23 -28.13
C GLY A 369 -10.65 4.18 -29.66
N ASP A 370 -10.01 5.15 -30.30
CA ASP A 370 -9.91 5.25 -31.76
C ASP A 370 -8.93 4.20 -32.29
N ILE A 371 -9.44 3.01 -32.64
CA ILE A 371 -8.63 1.87 -33.04
C ILE A 371 -8.21 2.01 -34.50
N ASP A 372 -9.09 2.44 -35.39
CA ASP A 372 -8.77 2.56 -36.83
C ASP A 372 -8.27 3.95 -37.28
N GLY A 373 -8.22 4.92 -36.37
CA GLY A 373 -7.68 6.25 -36.61
C GLY A 373 -8.62 7.18 -37.39
N ASP A 374 -9.90 6.83 -37.53
CA ASP A 374 -10.91 7.69 -38.17
C ASP A 374 -11.41 8.81 -37.25
N GLY A 375 -11.06 8.71 -35.97
CA GLY A 375 -11.39 9.65 -34.93
C GLY A 375 -12.54 9.21 -34.02
N LEU A 376 -13.46 8.38 -34.49
CA LEU A 376 -14.57 7.94 -33.66
C LEU A 376 -14.07 6.86 -32.69
N PRO A 377 -14.47 6.89 -31.40
CA PRO A 377 -14.08 5.81 -30.50
C PRO A 377 -14.74 4.49 -30.90
N ASP A 378 -13.90 3.47 -31.06
CA ASP A 378 -14.25 2.07 -31.29
C ASP A 378 -14.33 1.31 -29.97
N LEU A 379 -14.82 0.05 -30.00
CA LEU A 379 -14.89 -0.81 -28.82
C LEU A 379 -14.01 -2.06 -28.97
N ALA A 380 -13.23 -2.36 -27.93
CA ALA A 380 -12.58 -3.64 -27.74
C ALA A 380 -13.20 -4.40 -26.56
N VAL A 381 -13.53 -5.67 -26.79
CA VAL A 381 -14.32 -6.50 -25.87
C VAL A 381 -13.62 -7.81 -25.61
N THR A 382 -13.44 -8.16 -24.34
CA THR A 382 -13.02 -9.50 -23.91
C THR A 382 -14.22 -10.29 -23.39
N ASP A 383 -14.32 -11.55 -23.80
CA ASP A 383 -15.40 -12.43 -23.36
C ASP A 383 -14.94 -13.87 -23.09
N GLY A 384 -15.83 -14.67 -22.52
CA GLY A 384 -15.61 -16.09 -22.26
C GLY A 384 -15.40 -16.96 -23.50
N SER A 385 -15.50 -16.41 -24.72
CA SER A 385 -15.27 -17.13 -25.98
C SER A 385 -13.80 -17.23 -26.36
N LYS A 386 -12.89 -16.74 -25.48
CA LYS A 386 -11.42 -16.84 -25.60
C LYS A 386 -10.87 -15.99 -26.74
N ARG A 387 -11.45 -14.81 -26.93
CA ARG A 387 -11.16 -13.87 -28.02
C ARG A 387 -11.22 -12.43 -27.50
N VAL A 388 -10.57 -11.53 -28.22
CA VAL A 388 -10.85 -10.09 -28.14
C VAL A 388 -11.60 -9.72 -29.41
N SER A 389 -12.79 -9.14 -29.27
CA SER A 389 -13.62 -8.67 -30.38
C SER A 389 -13.54 -7.16 -30.48
N VAL A 390 -13.28 -6.65 -31.68
CA VAL A 390 -13.23 -5.21 -31.96
C VAL A 390 -14.43 -4.83 -32.82
N TYR A 391 -15.17 -3.81 -32.39
CA TYR A 391 -16.29 -3.20 -33.09
C TYR A 391 -15.90 -1.77 -33.45
N LEU A 392 -15.72 -1.53 -34.75
CA LEU A 392 -15.38 -0.21 -35.27
C LEU A 392 -16.65 0.64 -35.37
N ASN A 393 -16.51 1.92 -35.07
CA ASN A 393 -17.55 2.91 -35.07
C ASN A 393 -17.41 3.80 -36.32
N ASP A 394 -18.12 3.46 -37.39
CA ASP A 394 -17.94 4.08 -38.70
C ASP A 394 -18.83 5.31 -38.95
N GLY A 395 -19.52 5.81 -37.91
CA GLY A 395 -20.46 6.91 -38.08
C GLY A 395 -21.73 6.55 -38.86
N ARG A 396 -21.84 5.32 -39.40
CA ARG A 396 -22.77 4.93 -40.46
C ARG A 396 -22.95 3.41 -40.53
N PHE A 397 -23.98 2.87 -39.87
CA PHE A 397 -24.53 1.50 -39.94
C PHE A 397 -24.28 0.63 -41.22
N ALA A 398 -23.04 0.35 -41.64
CA ALA A 398 -22.75 -0.35 -42.89
C ALA A 398 -21.76 -1.49 -42.61
N PRO A 399 -22.16 -2.76 -42.81
CA PRO A 399 -21.25 -3.87 -42.62
C PRO A 399 -20.11 -3.81 -43.65
N ARG A 400 -18.89 -3.50 -43.21
CA ARG A 400 -17.69 -3.80 -44.00
C ARG A 400 -17.38 -5.30 -43.89
N PRO A 401 -17.04 -5.97 -45.01
CA PRO A 401 -16.47 -7.30 -44.93
C PRO A 401 -15.14 -7.22 -44.17
N ALA A 402 -14.98 -8.08 -43.15
CA ALA A 402 -13.74 -8.18 -42.39
C ALA A 402 -12.55 -8.42 -43.34
N PRO A 403 -11.42 -7.70 -43.17
CA PRO A 403 -10.19 -8.03 -43.89
C PRO A 403 -9.79 -9.47 -43.55
N ALA A 404 -9.47 -10.26 -44.57
CA ALA A 404 -8.96 -11.62 -44.36
C ALA A 404 -7.58 -11.55 -43.68
N LEU A 405 -7.43 -12.24 -42.55
CA LEU A 405 -6.15 -12.45 -41.87
C LEU A 405 -5.14 -13.04 -42.87
N GLN A 406 -4.06 -12.32 -43.17
CA GLN A 406 -2.94 -12.88 -43.93
C GLN A 406 -1.83 -13.33 -42.98
N PRO A 407 -1.24 -14.52 -43.19
CA PRO A 407 -0.10 -14.98 -42.41
C PRO A 407 1.15 -14.22 -42.86
N THR A 408 1.62 -13.27 -42.06
CA THR A 408 2.95 -12.66 -42.25
C THR A 408 3.94 -13.17 -41.22
N THR A 409 5.07 -13.65 -41.73
CA THR A 409 6.27 -13.97 -40.96
C THR A 409 6.95 -12.69 -40.52
N VAL A 410 6.84 -12.34 -39.24
CA VAL A 410 7.64 -11.28 -38.60
C VAL A 410 8.56 -11.91 -37.56
N ALA A 411 9.78 -11.39 -37.48
CA ALA A 411 10.81 -11.87 -36.59
C ALA A 411 10.39 -11.68 -35.12
N LYS A 412 10.39 -12.78 -34.36
CA LYS A 412 10.18 -12.80 -32.91
C LYS A 412 11.25 -11.96 -32.22
N GLU A 413 10.85 -10.89 -31.54
CA GLU A 413 11.68 -10.32 -30.48
C GLU A 413 11.55 -11.15 -29.19
N ALA A 414 12.64 -11.21 -28.42
CA ALA A 414 12.77 -12.09 -27.27
C ALA A 414 11.81 -11.66 -26.13
N ALA A 415 11.20 -12.66 -25.48
CA ALA A 415 10.39 -12.43 -24.29
C ALA A 415 11.21 -11.72 -23.20
N VAL A 416 10.64 -10.68 -22.59
CA VAL A 416 11.21 -10.10 -21.37
C VAL A 416 10.97 -11.09 -20.23
N HIS A 417 12.04 -11.78 -19.85
CA HIS A 417 12.04 -12.78 -18.80
C HIS A 417 12.25 -12.11 -17.44
N VAL A 418 11.44 -12.47 -16.45
CA VAL A 418 11.77 -12.21 -15.05
C VAL A 418 12.88 -13.20 -14.67
N PRO A 419 14.13 -12.76 -14.44
CA PRO A 419 15.15 -13.69 -13.97
C PRO A 419 14.75 -14.22 -12.58
N PRO A 420 14.90 -15.53 -12.30
CA PRO A 420 14.89 -15.99 -10.92
C PRO A 420 16.01 -15.24 -10.18
N ARG A 421 15.67 -14.67 -9.01
CA ARG A 421 16.56 -13.82 -8.22
C ARG A 421 18.02 -14.30 -8.23
N PRO A 422 18.99 -13.51 -8.70
CA PRO A 422 20.32 -13.57 -8.11
C PRO A 422 20.21 -13.09 -6.66
N LYS A 423 20.80 -13.85 -5.74
CA LYS A 423 21.02 -13.40 -4.36
C LYS A 423 21.88 -12.14 -4.42
N LYS A 424 21.38 -10.97 -4.02
CA LYS A 424 22.20 -9.80 -3.63
C LYS A 424 21.40 -8.86 -2.73
N GLU A 425 21.92 -8.62 -1.53
CA GLU A 425 22.63 -7.37 -1.17
C GLU A 425 21.70 -6.16 -1.27
N THR A 426 21.06 -5.87 -0.14
CA THR A 426 20.13 -4.75 0.04
C THR A 426 20.90 -3.46 0.29
N VAL A 427 20.89 -2.58 -0.71
CA VAL A 427 21.03 -1.13 -0.55
C VAL A 427 19.61 -0.56 -0.63
N LEU A 428 19.17 0.19 0.39
CA LEU A 428 17.81 0.76 0.48
C LEU A 428 17.86 2.29 0.36
N PRO A 429 16.95 2.95 -0.39
CA PRO A 429 16.67 4.37 -0.30
C PRO A 429 15.45 4.71 0.60
N VAL A 430 15.46 5.96 1.10
CA VAL A 430 14.60 6.59 2.13
C VAL A 430 13.34 7.27 1.54
N LYS A 431 12.23 7.37 2.33
CA LYS A 431 11.33 8.55 2.56
C LYS A 431 10.17 8.18 3.51
N ASP A 432 10.00 8.82 4.68
CA ASP A 432 9.32 10.12 4.99
C ASP A 432 7.82 10.11 4.60
N ASP A 433 6.80 10.39 5.41
CA ASP A 433 6.66 11.03 6.74
C ASP A 433 5.28 10.68 7.37
N ALA A 434 5.14 10.81 8.70
CA ALA A 434 3.88 10.76 9.46
C ALA A 434 3.47 12.15 9.96
N ALA A 435 2.17 12.46 9.92
CA ALA A 435 1.59 13.74 10.33
C ALA A 435 1.22 13.81 11.83
N ALA A 436 1.71 14.90 12.44
CA ALA A 436 1.09 15.84 13.39
C ALA A 436 0.24 15.34 14.59
N SER A 437 0.73 15.66 15.80
CA SER A 437 0.07 16.61 16.71
C SER A 437 0.94 16.90 17.95
N LEU A 438 2.01 17.67 17.76
CA LEU A 438 2.78 18.32 18.82
C LEU A 438 3.10 19.73 18.34
N GLY A 439 2.93 20.74 19.20
CA GLY A 439 3.03 22.16 18.83
C GLY A 439 4.21 22.44 17.91
N LYS A 440 3.94 23.13 16.79
CA LYS A 440 4.85 23.31 15.64
C LYS A 440 6.29 23.60 16.09
N LEU A 441 7.10 22.55 16.20
CA LEU A 441 8.54 22.69 16.15
C LEU A 441 8.87 23.12 14.71
N PRO A 442 9.73 24.13 14.51
CA PRO A 442 10.11 24.52 13.17
C PRO A 442 10.66 23.31 12.41
N PRO A 443 10.34 23.14 11.12
CA PRO A 443 10.92 22.06 10.32
C PRO A 443 12.46 22.15 10.43
N PRO A 444 13.17 21.01 10.53
CA PRO A 444 14.62 21.02 10.53
C PRO A 444 15.10 21.78 9.29
N VAL A 445 15.71 22.94 9.51
CA VAL A 445 16.29 23.74 8.42
C VAL A 445 17.44 22.92 7.85
N ARG A 446 17.30 22.53 6.57
CA ARG A 446 18.32 21.77 5.85
C ARG A 446 19.60 22.59 5.76
N GLY A 447 20.63 22.19 6.50
CA GLY A 447 21.99 22.67 6.36
C GLY A 447 22.80 21.84 5.34
N PRO A 448 23.96 22.32 4.89
CA PRO A 448 24.68 21.78 3.72
C PRO A 448 25.32 20.39 3.85
N ASP A 449 25.35 19.76 5.05
CA ASP A 449 26.26 18.63 5.33
C ASP A 449 25.57 17.34 5.87
N HIS A 450 24.68 16.70 5.09
CA HIS A 450 23.98 15.45 5.51
C HIS A 450 24.13 14.25 4.56
N ALA A 451 25.33 13.67 4.48
CA ALA A 451 25.58 12.42 3.73
C ALA A 451 25.20 11.11 4.47
N ASP A 452 24.40 11.14 5.53
CA ASP A 452 24.08 9.96 6.36
C ASP A 452 22.57 9.82 6.63
N SER A 453 21.80 9.55 5.58
CA SER A 453 20.33 9.48 5.64
C SER A 453 19.75 8.09 5.91
N LEU A 454 20.55 7.07 6.28
CA LEU A 454 20.09 5.67 6.18
C LEU A 454 20.38 4.72 7.36
N ARG A 455 20.97 5.15 8.48
CA ARG A 455 21.12 4.28 9.66
C ARG A 455 20.63 4.95 10.95
N MET A 456 19.51 4.44 11.47
CA MET A 456 18.98 4.82 12.77
C MET A 456 20.05 4.66 13.89
N PRO A 457 19.98 5.49 14.96
CA PRO A 457 19.16 6.71 15.05
C PRO A 457 19.77 7.84 14.18
N PHE A 458 18.94 8.54 13.40
CA PHE A 458 19.37 9.75 12.69
C PHE A 458 19.29 10.97 13.63
N TYR A 459 20.01 12.04 13.31
CA TYR A 459 19.86 13.29 14.04
C TYR A 459 18.48 13.89 13.77
N THR A 460 17.71 14.10 14.82
CA THR A 460 16.33 14.62 14.77
C THR A 460 16.22 16.07 15.24
N GLY A 461 17.31 16.65 15.76
CA GLY A 461 17.32 17.97 16.39
C GLY A 461 16.63 18.02 17.77
N VAL A 462 15.67 17.13 18.00
CA VAL A 462 14.94 16.92 19.27
C VAL A 462 14.86 15.42 19.56
N VAL A 463 14.66 15.02 20.80
CA VAL A 463 14.54 13.59 21.13
C VAL A 463 13.14 13.06 20.83
N LEU A 464 13.09 11.87 20.23
CA LEU A 464 11.89 11.07 20.01
C LEU A 464 12.00 9.71 20.73
N PRO A 465 10.89 9.14 21.22
CA PRO A 465 9.61 9.80 21.46
C PRO A 465 9.78 11.01 22.39
N THR A 466 8.90 12.01 22.26
CA THR A 466 8.99 13.28 22.98
C THR A 466 9.14 13.05 24.49
N PRO A 467 10.22 13.55 25.12
CA PRO A 467 10.41 13.39 26.56
C PRO A 467 9.32 14.06 27.40
N GLN A 468 9.10 13.57 28.62
CA GLN A 468 8.23 14.23 29.61
C GLN A 468 8.68 15.67 29.88
N GLN A 469 9.99 15.89 29.99
CA GLN A 469 10.59 17.21 30.14
C GLN A 469 11.87 17.29 29.31
N ALA A 470 11.98 18.32 28.47
CA ALA A 470 13.18 18.59 27.70
C ALA A 470 13.39 20.10 27.51
N THR A 471 14.61 20.56 27.77
CA THR A 471 15.09 21.90 27.42
C THR A 471 16.23 21.75 26.43
N TYR A 472 16.04 22.21 25.20
CA TYR A 472 17.08 22.21 24.17
C TYR A 472 17.71 23.58 24.07
N ARG A 473 19.04 23.62 23.92
CA ARG A 473 19.81 24.85 23.74
C ARG A 473 20.45 24.84 22.36
N ASP A 474 20.63 26.02 21.75
CA ASP A 474 21.40 26.20 20.51
C ASP A 474 22.91 26.29 20.81
N GLU A 475 23.37 25.43 21.70
CA GLU A 475 24.76 25.22 22.07
C GLU A 475 25.14 23.79 21.71
N TYR A 476 26.38 23.60 21.26
CA TYR A 476 26.85 22.31 20.78
C TYR A 476 28.16 21.95 21.49
N CYS A 477 28.20 20.80 22.13
CA CYS A 477 29.42 20.29 22.77
C CYS A 477 30.22 19.54 21.72
N SER A 478 31.50 19.89 21.55
CA SER A 478 32.40 19.15 20.66
C SER A 478 32.62 17.74 21.18
N LEU A 479 32.49 16.75 20.29
CA LEU A 479 32.76 15.34 20.55
C LEU A 479 34.00 14.86 19.78
N ARG A 480 34.90 15.76 19.41
CA ARG A 480 36.16 15.42 18.74
C ARG A 480 37.05 14.54 19.62
N THR A 481 37.24 14.93 20.87
CA THR A 481 37.81 14.09 21.93
C THR A 481 36.83 14.00 23.11
N VAL A 482 36.49 12.78 23.50
CA VAL A 482 35.49 12.48 24.52
C VAL A 482 36.10 11.60 25.61
N GLY A 483 35.99 12.05 26.85
CA GLY A 483 36.37 11.30 28.04
C GLY A 483 35.14 10.67 28.67
N LEU A 484 35.05 9.35 28.69
CA LEU A 484 33.94 8.62 29.29
C LEU A 484 34.31 8.22 30.73
N LEU A 485 33.68 8.86 31.72
CA LEU A 485 33.83 8.54 33.14
C LEU A 485 32.64 7.66 33.57
N LEU A 486 32.93 6.43 33.98
CA LEU A 486 31.93 5.40 34.24
C LEU A 486 31.53 5.35 35.72
N GLY A 487 30.24 5.12 35.98
CA GLY A 487 29.74 4.61 37.26
C GLY A 487 30.28 3.21 37.54
N LYS A 488 30.40 2.86 38.82
CA LYS A 488 30.94 1.55 39.25
C LYS A 488 30.10 0.36 38.77
N GLU A 489 28.84 0.60 38.48
CA GLU A 489 27.89 -0.38 37.96
C GLU A 489 28.01 -0.62 36.45
N ILE A 490 28.83 0.17 35.75
CA ILE A 490 28.97 0.08 34.29
C ILE A 490 30.20 -0.73 33.91
N GLU A 491 29.97 -1.80 33.14
CA GLU A 491 31.02 -2.57 32.49
C GLU A 491 31.68 -1.73 31.37
N PRO A 492 33.01 -1.52 31.39
CA PRO A 492 33.68 -0.65 30.42
C PRO A 492 33.50 -1.06 28.95
N GLU A 493 33.49 -2.36 28.68
CA GLU A 493 33.26 -2.90 27.33
C GLU A 493 31.84 -3.47 27.19
N GLY A 494 30.93 -3.03 28.05
CA GLY A 494 29.54 -3.45 28.09
C GLY A 494 28.72 -2.91 26.90
N PRO A 495 27.55 -3.48 26.64
CA PRO A 495 26.76 -3.17 25.44
C PRO A 495 26.28 -1.72 25.36
N LEU A 496 25.98 -1.08 26.50
CA LEU A 496 25.57 0.33 26.52
C LEU A 496 26.74 1.28 26.20
N VAL A 497 27.95 0.96 26.69
CA VAL A 497 29.16 1.73 26.40
C VAL A 497 29.53 1.61 24.92
N ARG A 498 29.50 0.39 24.35
CA ARG A 498 29.73 0.18 22.92
C ARG A 498 28.78 1.00 22.06
N ARG A 499 27.48 1.00 22.37
CA ARG A 499 26.46 1.79 21.65
C ARG A 499 26.75 3.28 21.67
N LEU A 500 27.11 3.82 22.83
CA LEU A 500 27.48 5.23 22.97
C LEU A 500 28.72 5.55 22.13
N ARG A 501 29.76 4.70 22.22
CA ARG A 501 31.02 4.86 21.46
C ARG A 501 30.80 4.80 19.96
N GLU A 502 30.12 3.77 19.48
CA GLU A 502 29.78 3.58 18.06
C GLU A 502 29.12 4.81 17.47
N ARG A 503 28.24 5.48 18.23
CA ARG A 503 27.58 6.71 17.76
C ARG A 503 28.54 7.88 17.59
N VAL A 504 29.44 8.09 18.54
CA VAL A 504 30.42 9.19 18.50
C VAL A 504 31.49 8.93 17.42
N GLU A 505 32.01 7.70 17.39
CA GLU A 505 33.05 7.25 16.48
C GLU A 505 32.57 7.22 15.02
N ARG A 506 31.26 6.98 14.78
CA ARG A 506 30.64 7.06 13.45
C ARG A 506 30.86 8.41 12.76
N TYR A 507 30.89 9.51 13.51
CA TYR A 507 31.13 10.86 12.98
C TYR A 507 32.57 11.34 13.19
N GLY A 508 33.51 10.42 13.45
CA GLY A 508 34.93 10.72 13.58
C GLY A 508 35.37 11.24 14.95
N GLY A 509 34.48 11.26 15.94
CA GLY A 509 34.85 11.55 17.33
C GLY A 509 35.66 10.41 17.95
N LYS A 510 36.51 10.72 18.94
CA LYS A 510 37.33 9.73 19.65
C LYS A 510 36.91 9.60 21.10
N VAL A 511 36.50 8.41 21.51
CA VAL A 511 36.10 8.13 22.90
C VAL A 511 37.20 7.37 23.63
N GLN A 512 37.58 7.84 24.82
CA GLN A 512 38.51 7.17 25.72
C GLN A 512 37.96 7.14 27.14
N LEU A 513 38.25 6.07 27.89
CA LEU A 513 37.92 6.01 29.31
C LEU A 513 38.82 6.99 30.08
N VAL A 514 38.26 7.65 31.09
CA VAL A 514 38.98 8.60 31.95
C VAL A 514 38.65 8.34 33.42
N GLU A 515 39.54 8.78 34.31
CA GLU A 515 39.37 8.58 35.76
C GLU A 515 38.77 9.80 36.47
N SER A 516 38.74 10.97 35.82
CA SER A 516 38.18 12.19 36.38
C SER A 516 37.70 13.18 35.33
N ILE A 517 36.87 14.13 35.75
CA ILE A 517 36.37 15.25 34.91
C ILE A 517 37.52 16.16 34.46
N ALA A 518 38.69 16.11 35.11
CA ALA A 518 39.85 16.93 34.76
C ALA A 518 40.66 16.39 33.54
N ALA A 519 40.34 15.21 33.00
CA ALA A 519 41.11 14.60 31.90
C ALA A 519 41.08 15.44 30.61
N GLN A 520 42.20 15.78 29.98
CA GLN A 520 42.27 16.72 28.84
C GLN A 520 41.58 16.20 27.57
N VAL A 521 40.32 16.61 27.34
CA VAL A 521 39.46 16.29 26.18
C VAL A 521 38.46 17.45 25.96
N ASP A 522 37.70 17.44 24.87
CA ASP A 522 36.73 18.50 24.58
C ASP A 522 35.48 18.37 25.47
N THR A 523 34.95 17.15 25.60
CA THR A 523 33.76 16.86 26.42
C THR A 523 33.98 15.64 27.32
N VAL A 524 33.55 15.71 28.58
CA VAL A 524 33.48 14.54 29.47
C VAL A 524 32.04 14.05 29.57
N ILE A 525 31.83 12.75 29.34
CA ILE A 525 30.53 12.10 29.56
C ILE A 525 30.59 11.34 30.90
N LEU A 526 29.74 11.75 31.85
CA LEU A 526 29.48 11.03 33.09
C LEU A 526 28.37 10.00 32.83
N PHE A 527 28.72 8.72 32.83
CA PHE A 527 27.82 7.65 32.39
C PHE A 527 27.44 6.74 33.56
N GLY A 528 26.14 6.67 33.88
CA GLY A 528 25.63 6.01 35.08
C GLY A 528 25.89 6.83 36.36
N ASN A 529 26.06 6.16 37.49
CA ASN A 529 26.38 6.76 38.79
C ASN A 529 27.86 7.15 38.89
N ALA A 530 28.37 7.84 37.87
CA ALA A 530 29.76 8.26 37.78
C ALA A 530 30.13 9.26 38.90
N PRO A 531 31.38 9.21 39.42
CA PRO A 531 31.85 10.15 40.44
C PRO A 531 31.68 11.61 40.01
N GLY A 532 31.19 12.45 40.92
CA GLY A 532 30.98 13.89 40.67
C GLY A 532 29.63 14.24 40.02
N ALA A 533 28.90 13.28 39.44
CA ALA A 533 27.61 13.55 38.79
C ALA A 533 26.59 14.18 39.75
N LYS A 534 26.48 13.66 40.98
CA LYS A 534 25.56 14.19 42.00
C LYS A 534 25.85 15.64 42.38
N ALA A 535 27.12 16.04 42.42
CA ALA A 535 27.50 17.41 42.75
C ALA A 535 27.11 18.38 41.63
N LEU A 536 27.22 17.96 40.37
CA LEU A 536 26.85 18.76 39.20
C LEU A 536 25.33 18.83 38.97
N LEU A 537 24.61 17.77 39.28
CA LEU A 537 23.15 17.72 39.14
C LEU A 537 22.41 18.47 40.27
N GLY A 538 23.05 18.66 41.42
CA GLY A 538 22.42 19.29 42.59
C GLY A 538 21.22 18.48 43.08
N THR A 539 20.01 19.02 42.89
CA THR A 539 18.74 18.35 43.25
C THR A 539 18.12 17.55 42.10
N GLN A 540 18.66 17.64 40.88
CA GLN A 540 18.18 16.87 39.74
C GLN A 540 18.58 15.39 39.87
N ALA A 541 17.68 14.49 39.50
CA ALA A 541 17.92 13.05 39.49
C ALA A 541 17.05 12.38 38.43
N ALA A 542 17.41 11.16 38.05
CA ALA A 542 16.58 10.34 37.17
C ALA A 542 15.29 10.04 37.94
N PRO A 543 14.11 10.12 37.30
CA PRO A 543 12.84 9.86 37.97
C PRO A 543 12.84 8.48 38.62
N GLU A 544 12.40 8.37 39.87
CA GLU A 544 12.23 7.09 40.59
C GLU A 544 11.03 6.30 40.06
N ARG A 545 11.09 5.96 38.77
CA ARG A 545 10.09 5.21 38.01
C ARG A 545 10.80 4.23 37.10
N GLU A 546 10.12 3.12 36.80
CA GLU A 546 10.60 2.15 35.81
C GLU A 546 10.98 2.88 34.50
N GLN A 547 12.19 2.60 34.01
CA GLN A 547 12.78 3.19 32.80
C GLN A 547 12.96 4.71 32.86
N GLY A 548 12.90 5.31 34.05
CA GLY A 548 13.19 6.72 34.26
C GLY A 548 14.66 7.03 33.99
N TYR A 549 14.94 8.16 33.35
CA TYR A 549 16.30 8.57 33.02
C TYR A 549 16.44 10.09 32.91
N LEU A 550 17.69 10.54 32.89
CA LEU A 550 18.05 11.93 32.61
C LEU A 550 19.23 12.00 31.64
N MET A 551 19.26 13.08 30.86
CA MET A 551 20.45 13.57 30.16
C MET A 551 20.61 15.06 30.49
N VAL A 552 21.76 15.48 31.01
CA VAL A 552 22.01 16.90 31.35
C VAL A 552 23.31 17.35 30.73
N CYS A 553 23.29 18.49 30.04
CA CYS A 553 24.48 19.13 29.49
C CYS A 553 24.82 20.37 30.33
N THR A 554 25.98 20.33 31.00
CA THR A 554 26.44 21.38 31.92
C THR A 554 27.91 21.71 31.68
N GLU A 555 28.47 22.60 32.50
CA GLU A 555 29.88 22.97 32.50
C GLU A 555 30.51 22.74 33.87
N ALA A 556 31.75 22.25 33.86
CA ALA A 556 32.57 22.12 35.07
C ALA A 556 34.03 22.38 34.74
N ALA A 557 34.69 23.24 35.53
CA ALA A 557 36.10 23.60 35.35
C ALA A 557 36.45 24.00 33.90
N ASP A 558 35.67 24.93 33.34
CA ASP A 558 35.79 25.49 31.98
C ASP A 558 35.59 24.47 30.84
N ARG A 559 34.84 23.40 31.09
CA ARG A 559 34.68 22.29 30.14
C ARG A 559 33.24 21.80 30.07
N LYS A 560 32.82 21.35 28.89
CA LYS A 560 31.49 20.78 28.67
C LYS A 560 31.41 19.37 29.27
N VAL A 561 30.34 19.13 30.03
CA VAL A 561 30.06 17.83 30.67
C VAL A 561 28.66 17.37 30.24
N VAL A 562 28.54 16.11 29.84
CA VAL A 562 27.25 15.47 29.58
C VAL A 562 27.03 14.37 30.60
N ILE A 563 25.91 14.41 31.31
CA ILE A 563 25.56 13.44 32.35
C ILE A 563 24.42 12.59 31.81
N LEU A 564 24.61 11.27 31.79
CA LEU A 564 23.60 10.29 31.37
C LEU A 564 23.35 9.33 32.54
N GLN A 565 22.13 9.36 33.10
CA GLN A 565 21.75 8.48 34.21
C GLN A 565 20.40 7.82 33.97
N GLY A 566 20.26 6.58 34.41
CA GLY A 566 18.99 5.85 34.43
C GLY A 566 18.68 5.38 35.85
N HIS A 567 17.40 5.35 36.20
CA HIS A 567 16.90 4.69 37.41
C HIS A 567 17.14 3.18 37.36
N ASP A 568 17.04 2.60 36.16
CA ASP A 568 17.38 1.22 35.86
C ASP A 568 18.18 1.10 34.54
N ARG A 569 18.52 -0.14 34.16
CA ARG A 569 19.31 -0.43 32.96
C ARG A 569 18.64 0.04 31.67
N LEU A 570 17.32 -0.09 31.55
CA LEU A 570 16.60 0.35 30.36
C LEU A 570 16.47 1.87 30.32
N GLY A 571 16.27 2.52 31.47
CA GLY A 571 16.36 3.98 31.58
C GLY A 571 17.72 4.49 31.10
N LEU A 572 18.82 3.84 31.51
CA LEU A 572 20.16 4.24 31.06
C LEU A 572 20.33 4.02 29.55
N LEU A 573 19.79 2.93 28.98
CA LEU A 573 19.72 2.73 27.53
C LEU A 573 18.96 3.87 26.82
N TRP A 574 17.85 4.36 27.40
CA TRP A 574 17.09 5.47 26.85
C TRP A 574 17.81 6.81 26.96
N ALA A 575 18.65 7.00 27.97
CA ALA A 575 19.59 8.13 28.04
C ALA A 575 20.61 8.06 26.88
N VAL A 576 21.18 6.88 26.60
CA VAL A 576 22.08 6.68 25.45
C VAL A 576 21.37 6.94 24.13
N SER A 577 20.14 6.44 23.96
CA SER A 577 19.34 6.67 22.75
C SER A 577 19.05 8.16 22.52
N SER A 578 18.69 8.88 23.59
CA SER A 578 18.44 10.33 23.55
C SER A 578 19.68 11.11 23.19
N PHE A 579 20.82 10.78 23.82
CA PHE A 579 22.12 11.33 23.46
C PHE A 579 22.41 11.10 21.98
N ALA A 580 22.24 9.86 21.50
CA ALA A 580 22.54 9.50 20.13
C ALA A 580 21.75 10.30 19.08
N GLN A 581 20.47 10.57 19.35
CA GLN A 581 19.60 11.39 18.49
C GLN A 581 20.03 12.87 18.43
N LEU A 582 20.79 13.35 19.41
CA LEU A 582 21.32 14.72 19.47
C LEU A 582 22.75 14.83 18.94
N VAL A 583 23.42 13.72 18.65
CA VAL A 583 24.74 13.68 18.00
C VAL A 583 24.58 13.89 16.49
N SER A 584 25.35 14.81 15.93
CA SER A 584 25.38 15.14 14.50
C SER A 584 26.76 15.61 14.05
N LEU A 585 26.96 15.71 12.73
CA LEU A 585 28.09 16.42 12.14
C LEU A 585 27.68 17.87 11.87
N ARG A 586 28.48 18.85 12.31
CA ARG A 586 28.30 20.28 11.99
C ARG A 586 29.61 20.89 11.53
N ALA A 587 29.63 21.45 10.32
CA ALA A 587 30.83 22.02 9.71
C ALA A 587 32.03 21.04 9.75
N GLY A 588 31.77 19.75 9.51
CA GLY A 588 32.78 18.69 9.55
C GLY A 588 33.19 18.20 10.95
N GLU A 589 32.61 18.75 12.03
CA GLU A 589 32.91 18.35 13.40
C GLU A 589 31.78 17.52 14.04
N CYS A 590 32.15 16.43 14.73
CA CYS A 590 31.22 15.64 15.54
C CYS A 590 30.82 16.43 16.79
N VAL A 591 29.52 16.68 16.96
CA VAL A 591 28.97 17.46 18.07
C VAL A 591 27.71 16.83 18.64
N VAL A 592 27.37 17.15 19.89
CA VAL A 592 26.05 16.89 20.48
C VAL A 592 25.36 18.20 20.82
N ARG A 593 24.07 18.32 20.47
CA ARG A 593 23.25 19.47 20.89
C ARG A 593 23.03 19.44 22.41
N SER A 594 23.31 20.55 23.07
CA SER A 594 23.11 20.72 24.51
C SER A 594 21.63 20.62 24.87
N ALA A 595 21.31 19.74 25.82
CA ALA A 595 19.94 19.55 26.30
C ALA A 595 19.91 19.09 27.76
N ASP A 596 18.86 19.48 28.47
CA ASP A 596 18.45 18.88 29.74
C ASP A 596 17.16 18.10 29.52
N ILE A 597 17.19 16.80 29.79
CA ILE A 597 16.12 15.86 29.55
C ILE A 597 15.89 15.10 30.85
N VAL A 598 14.64 15.05 31.28
CA VAL A 598 14.15 14.19 32.37
C VAL A 598 12.94 13.46 31.84
N ASP A 599 13.01 12.13 31.78
CA ASP A 599 12.03 11.35 31.04
C ASP A 599 11.76 10.00 31.69
N TYR A 600 10.57 9.48 31.41
CA TYR A 600 10.11 8.14 31.76
C TYR A 600 8.93 7.78 30.86
N PRO A 601 8.70 6.51 30.55
CA PRO A 601 7.54 6.13 29.75
C PRO A 601 6.25 6.17 30.59
N VAL A 602 5.16 6.68 30.00
CA VAL A 602 3.82 6.59 30.60
C VAL A 602 3.35 5.13 30.64
N ALA A 603 3.60 4.38 29.57
CA ALA A 603 3.33 2.95 29.48
C ALA A 603 4.64 2.18 29.58
N ALA A 604 4.85 1.42 30.66
CA ALA A 604 6.08 0.66 30.90
C ALA A 604 6.36 -0.40 29.81
N ASN A 605 5.31 -0.93 29.19
CA ASN A 605 5.38 -1.94 28.14
C ASN A 605 5.09 -1.29 26.78
N ARG A 606 6.08 -1.28 25.88
CA ARG A 606 5.96 -0.73 24.53
C ARG A 606 6.53 -1.73 23.54
N GLY A 607 5.76 -2.02 22.52
CA GLY A 607 6.04 -3.11 21.58
C GLY A 607 5.41 -2.86 20.22
N PHE A 608 5.79 -3.70 19.28
CA PHE A 608 5.05 -3.92 18.04
C PHE A 608 4.86 -5.43 17.88
N ILE A 609 3.89 -5.82 17.07
CA ILE A 609 3.76 -7.18 16.55
C ILE A 609 3.98 -7.09 15.05
N ALA A 610 5.09 -7.65 14.57
CA ALA A 610 5.44 -7.59 13.15
C ALA A 610 6.04 -8.92 12.69
N GLY A 611 6.11 -9.10 11.37
CA GLY A 611 6.89 -10.18 10.79
C GLY A 611 8.38 -10.06 11.12
N ASN A 612 9.17 -11.04 10.68
CA ASN A 612 10.63 -11.03 10.87
C ASN A 612 11.25 -9.77 10.27
N TRP A 613 11.91 -8.98 11.13
CA TRP A 613 12.47 -7.69 10.76
C TRP A 613 13.83 -7.50 11.44
N VAL A 614 14.92 -7.81 10.73
CA VAL A 614 16.29 -7.79 11.27
C VAL A 614 16.72 -6.37 11.69
N ASP A 615 16.22 -5.32 11.01
CA ASP A 615 16.48 -3.91 11.36
C ASP A 615 15.67 -3.42 12.58
N ALA A 616 14.85 -4.28 13.19
CA ALA A 616 14.03 -3.91 14.34
C ALA A 616 14.84 -3.48 15.56
N VAL A 617 16.11 -3.87 15.68
CA VAL A 617 16.94 -3.52 16.85
C VAL A 617 17.13 -2.00 16.94
N GLU A 618 17.56 -1.37 15.85
CA GLU A 618 17.76 0.08 15.83
C GLU A 618 16.44 0.84 15.99
N TYR A 619 15.37 0.28 15.42
CA TYR A 619 14.02 0.82 15.63
C TYR A 619 13.62 0.76 17.12
N CYS A 620 13.91 -0.36 17.79
CA CYS A 620 13.60 -0.51 19.20
C CYS A 620 14.39 0.48 20.06
N VAL A 621 15.68 0.68 19.77
CA VAL A 621 16.52 1.61 20.50
C VAL A 621 16.09 3.06 20.25
N ALA A 622 15.87 3.45 19.00
CA ALA A 622 15.48 4.81 18.62
C ALA A 622 14.12 5.21 19.21
N PHE A 623 13.14 4.30 19.18
CA PHE A 623 11.77 4.57 19.65
C PHE A 623 11.50 4.07 21.07
N LYS A 624 12.54 3.69 21.81
CA LYS A 624 12.47 3.23 23.21
C LYS A 624 11.47 2.07 23.38
N ILE A 625 11.45 1.11 22.46
CA ILE A 625 10.61 -0.10 22.49
C ILE A 625 11.32 -1.17 23.31
N ASN A 626 10.62 -1.75 24.29
CA ASN A 626 11.18 -2.74 25.20
C ASN A 626 10.52 -4.11 25.14
N LYS A 627 9.48 -4.29 24.32
CA LYS A 627 8.72 -5.54 24.15
C LYS A 627 8.33 -5.84 22.69
N PRO A 628 9.27 -5.93 21.74
CA PRO A 628 8.94 -6.33 20.37
C PRO A 628 8.49 -7.81 20.31
N VAL A 629 7.51 -8.08 19.44
CA VAL A 629 7.01 -9.43 19.15
C VAL A 629 7.24 -9.75 17.67
N PHE A 630 8.10 -10.73 17.41
CA PHE A 630 8.39 -11.22 16.06
C PHE A 630 7.45 -12.36 15.71
N GLN A 631 6.29 -12.02 15.16
CA GLN A 631 5.12 -12.89 15.00
C GLN A 631 5.38 -14.18 14.20
N THR A 632 6.35 -14.16 13.29
CA THR A 632 6.71 -15.27 12.40
C THR A 632 8.12 -15.80 12.65
N ALA A 633 8.74 -15.45 13.78
CA ALA A 633 10.13 -15.83 14.07
C ALA A 633 10.31 -17.35 14.13
N LEU A 634 9.24 -18.05 14.51
CA LEU A 634 9.19 -19.51 14.64
C LEU A 634 8.43 -20.17 13.47
N MET A 635 8.45 -19.56 12.29
CA MET A 635 7.91 -20.16 11.08
C MET A 635 9.06 -20.71 10.24
N ASP A 636 8.95 -21.93 9.70
CA ASP A 636 9.95 -22.43 8.76
C ASP A 636 9.77 -21.74 7.40
N ARG A 637 10.65 -20.78 7.12
CA ARG A 637 10.61 -19.96 5.90
C ARG A 637 11.34 -20.60 4.73
N THR A 638 11.99 -21.74 4.94
CA THR A 638 12.61 -22.50 3.86
C THR A 638 11.58 -23.27 3.03
N LEU A 639 10.36 -23.43 3.58
CA LEU A 639 9.28 -24.12 2.90
C LEU A 639 8.58 -23.25 1.84
N PRO A 640 8.06 -23.86 0.76
CA PRO A 640 7.57 -23.14 -0.42
C PRO A 640 6.42 -22.16 -0.16
N SER A 641 5.61 -22.44 0.86
CA SER A 641 4.47 -21.59 1.23
C SER A 641 4.42 -21.27 2.72
N ARG A 642 3.74 -20.15 3.04
CA ARG A 642 3.47 -19.75 4.43
C ARG A 642 2.65 -20.80 5.19
N LYS A 643 1.72 -21.49 4.50
CA LYS A 643 0.90 -22.55 5.07
C LYS A 643 1.79 -23.72 5.52
N GLU A 644 2.65 -24.22 4.63
CA GLU A 644 3.60 -25.29 4.96
C GLU A 644 4.58 -24.87 6.06
N GLY A 645 5.00 -23.60 6.06
CA GLY A 645 5.84 -23.03 7.11
C GLY A 645 5.19 -23.03 8.50
N TYR A 646 3.87 -22.86 8.59
CA TYR A 646 3.11 -23.02 9.83
C TYR A 646 2.86 -24.50 10.16
N GLU A 647 2.61 -25.34 9.16
CA GLU A 647 2.40 -26.79 9.32
C GLU A 647 3.63 -27.54 9.81
N ALA A 648 4.82 -26.96 9.64
CA ALA A 648 6.08 -27.53 10.11
C ALA A 648 6.30 -27.44 11.63
N TRP A 649 5.36 -26.90 12.41
CA TRP A 649 5.51 -26.69 13.87
C TRP A 649 5.81 -27.98 14.65
N GLN A 650 5.41 -29.15 14.14
CA GLN A 650 5.66 -30.45 14.75
C GLN A 650 7.10 -30.95 14.58
N LYS A 651 7.88 -30.31 13.70
CA LYS A 651 9.29 -30.63 13.50
C LYS A 651 10.14 -29.88 14.52
N PRO A 652 11.32 -30.40 14.89
CA PRO A 652 12.30 -29.64 15.64
C PRO A 652 12.67 -28.34 14.91
N LEU A 653 13.04 -27.31 15.68
CA LEU A 653 13.47 -26.02 15.13
C LEU A 653 14.62 -26.22 14.13
N SER A 654 14.49 -25.71 12.90
CA SER A 654 15.56 -25.80 11.90
C SER A 654 16.77 -24.95 12.30
N GLU A 655 17.95 -25.31 11.82
CA GLU A 655 19.18 -24.54 12.05
C GLU A 655 19.06 -23.11 11.50
N ALA A 656 18.40 -22.94 10.36
CA ALA A 656 18.14 -21.62 9.77
C ALA A 656 17.27 -20.75 10.69
N THR A 657 16.17 -21.30 11.22
CA THR A 657 15.33 -20.57 12.18
C THR A 657 16.08 -20.25 13.47
N ARG A 658 16.96 -21.15 13.95
CA ARG A 658 17.81 -20.89 15.12
C ARG A 658 18.80 -19.74 14.86
N ALA A 659 19.39 -19.68 13.67
CA ALA A 659 20.29 -18.61 13.26
C ALA A 659 19.57 -17.26 13.17
N ASP A 660 18.36 -17.23 12.60
CA ASP A 660 17.51 -16.02 12.57
C ASP A 660 17.20 -15.52 13.98
N LEU A 661 16.82 -16.42 14.90
CA LEU A 661 16.58 -16.07 16.30
C LEU A 661 17.82 -15.50 16.99
N ALA A 662 18.98 -16.12 16.75
CA ALA A 662 20.25 -15.67 17.33
C ALA A 662 20.63 -14.26 16.86
N ALA A 663 20.28 -13.90 15.61
CA ALA A 663 20.50 -12.54 15.10
C ALA A 663 19.67 -11.48 15.86
N TYR A 664 18.40 -11.74 16.16
CA TYR A 664 17.59 -10.84 17.01
C TYR A 664 18.17 -10.74 18.42
N ALA A 665 18.48 -11.91 19.00
CA ALA A 665 18.99 -12.02 20.36
C ALA A 665 20.27 -11.20 20.56
N ALA A 666 21.21 -11.28 19.61
CA ALA A 666 22.48 -10.57 19.68
C ALA A 666 22.31 -9.05 19.79
N GLY A 667 21.26 -8.48 19.18
CA GLY A 667 20.99 -7.05 19.21
C GLY A 667 20.11 -6.57 20.39
N LEU A 668 19.24 -7.44 20.92
CA LEU A 668 18.23 -7.05 21.92
C LEU A 668 18.59 -7.50 23.34
N THR A 669 18.97 -8.78 23.49
CA THR A 669 19.20 -9.40 24.81
C THR A 669 20.31 -8.67 25.59
N PRO A 670 21.48 -8.34 25.02
CA PRO A 670 22.52 -7.60 25.74
C PRO A 670 22.08 -6.20 26.20
N LEU A 671 21.15 -5.57 25.48
CA LEU A 671 20.59 -4.26 25.84
C LEU A 671 19.57 -4.36 26.98
N GLY A 672 19.14 -5.57 27.35
CA GLY A 672 18.07 -5.79 28.32
C GLY A 672 16.68 -5.55 27.74
N ILE A 673 16.54 -5.50 26.40
CA ILE A 673 15.24 -5.43 25.73
C ILE A 673 14.61 -6.82 25.77
N GLU A 674 13.42 -6.91 26.35
CA GLU A 674 12.64 -8.15 26.45
C GLU A 674 11.96 -8.41 25.11
N TRP A 675 12.21 -9.52 24.44
CA TRP A 675 11.67 -9.77 23.10
C TRP A 675 10.97 -11.13 23.00
N TYR A 676 10.02 -11.21 22.08
CA TYR A 676 9.14 -12.37 21.97
C TYR A 676 9.17 -13.00 20.57
N ALA A 677 9.31 -14.32 20.52
CA ALA A 677 9.23 -15.10 19.30
C ALA A 677 7.82 -15.69 19.14
N GLY A 678 7.11 -15.29 18.09
CA GLY A 678 5.73 -15.70 17.83
C GLY A 678 5.65 -17.10 17.22
N HIS A 679 4.79 -17.94 17.80
CA HIS A 679 4.46 -19.28 17.33
C HIS A 679 2.94 -19.43 17.17
N ASN A 680 2.50 -20.17 16.16
CA ASN A 680 1.09 -20.47 15.93
C ASN A 680 0.90 -21.96 15.62
N PRO A 681 0.80 -22.82 16.66
CA PRO A 681 0.69 -24.27 16.51
C PRO A 681 -0.74 -24.74 16.21
N ILE A 682 -1.68 -23.82 15.95
CA ILE A 682 -3.08 -24.15 15.64
C ILE A 682 -3.53 -23.71 14.25
N ALA A 683 -2.68 -22.99 13.50
CA ALA A 683 -2.99 -22.54 12.14
C ALA A 683 -2.85 -23.65 11.08
N ALA A 684 -2.23 -24.77 11.45
CA ALA A 684 -2.08 -25.95 10.60
C ALA A 684 -3.36 -26.80 10.54
N GLU A 685 -3.51 -27.65 9.52
CA GLU A 685 -4.61 -28.64 9.45
C GLU A 685 -4.61 -29.54 10.69
N LYS A 686 -3.43 -29.98 11.14
CA LYS A 686 -3.24 -30.61 12.44
C LYS A 686 -2.91 -29.54 13.49
N LYS A 687 -3.91 -29.21 14.31
CA LYS A 687 -3.75 -28.36 15.49
C LYS A 687 -3.01 -29.12 16.60
N ILE A 688 -2.28 -28.38 17.43
CA ILE A 688 -1.72 -28.94 18.66
C ILE A 688 -2.82 -29.57 19.53
N GLN A 689 -2.54 -30.76 20.04
CA GLN A 689 -3.37 -31.43 21.04
C GLN A 689 -2.80 -31.14 22.43
N SER A 690 -3.60 -30.49 23.27
CA SER A 690 -3.17 -29.92 24.55
C SER A 690 -2.77 -31.00 25.57
N GLY A 691 -3.34 -32.19 25.45
CA GLY A 691 -3.03 -33.36 26.28
C GLY A 691 -2.00 -34.32 25.70
N ASP A 692 -1.55 -34.13 24.45
CA ASP A 692 -0.59 -35.03 23.82
C ASP A 692 0.85 -34.73 24.27
N GLU A 693 1.55 -35.77 24.69
CA GLU A 693 2.90 -35.65 25.24
C GLU A 693 3.96 -35.37 24.15
N GLY A 694 3.74 -35.83 22.93
CA GLY A 694 4.65 -35.58 21.80
C GLY A 694 4.60 -34.13 21.39
N ASP A 695 3.39 -33.62 21.13
CA ASP A 695 3.10 -32.24 20.80
C ASP A 695 3.62 -31.27 21.88
N PHE A 696 3.40 -31.60 23.17
CA PHE A 696 3.93 -30.83 24.29
C PHE A 696 5.47 -30.74 24.27
N ARG A 697 6.16 -31.86 24.02
CA ARG A 697 7.63 -31.89 23.97
C ARG A 697 8.19 -31.06 22.84
N VAL A 698 7.53 -31.06 21.68
CA VAL A 698 7.92 -30.20 20.56
C VAL A 698 7.78 -28.73 20.97
N LEU A 699 6.60 -28.30 21.44
CA LEU A 699 6.38 -26.92 21.87
C LEU A 699 7.37 -26.48 22.96
N LEU A 700 7.63 -27.33 23.95
CA LEU A 700 8.62 -27.08 25.00
C LEU A 700 10.03 -26.92 24.43
N GLY A 701 10.42 -27.74 23.45
CA GLY A 701 11.71 -27.65 22.77
C GLY A 701 11.90 -26.31 22.05
N TRP A 702 10.86 -25.85 21.34
CA TRP A 702 10.86 -24.53 20.69
C TRP A 702 10.99 -23.41 21.72
N ALA A 703 10.21 -23.48 22.80
CA ALA A 703 10.25 -22.50 23.88
C ALA A 703 11.63 -22.44 24.57
N CYS A 704 12.25 -23.59 24.84
CA CYS A 704 13.61 -23.66 25.37
C CYS A 704 14.63 -23.03 24.42
N ALA A 705 14.53 -23.27 23.12
CA ALA A 705 15.45 -22.69 22.14
C ALA A 705 15.39 -21.15 22.09
N VAL A 706 14.21 -20.57 22.33
CA VAL A 706 14.04 -19.11 22.42
C VAL A 706 14.62 -18.57 23.75
N GLU A 707 14.35 -19.25 24.86
CA GLU A 707 14.88 -18.88 26.19
C GLU A 707 16.41 -19.01 26.27
N GLU A 708 17.01 -19.99 25.59
CA GLU A 708 18.48 -20.13 25.44
C GLU A 708 19.13 -18.88 24.85
N LEU A 709 18.40 -18.15 24.01
CA LEU A 709 18.84 -16.91 23.36
C LEU A 709 18.43 -15.64 24.14
N GLY A 710 17.75 -15.81 25.28
CA GLY A 710 17.27 -14.73 26.13
C GLY A 710 16.00 -14.04 25.63
N GLY A 711 15.26 -14.68 24.73
CA GLY A 711 13.91 -14.26 24.35
C GLY A 711 12.83 -15.03 25.10
N HIS A 712 11.58 -14.70 24.82
CA HIS A 712 10.40 -15.37 25.38
C HIS A 712 9.44 -15.86 24.29
N LEU A 713 8.61 -16.84 24.62
CA LEU A 713 7.64 -17.36 23.65
C LEU A 713 6.39 -16.47 23.60
N CYS A 714 5.88 -16.22 22.39
CA CYS A 714 4.54 -15.69 22.16
C CYS A 714 3.68 -16.78 21.48
N ILE A 715 2.68 -17.30 22.18
CA ILE A 715 1.73 -18.29 21.66
C ILE A 715 0.48 -17.58 21.17
N LYS A 716 0.05 -17.89 19.96
CA LYS A 716 -1.08 -17.20 19.33
C LYS A 716 -2.20 -18.17 18.95
N TYR A 717 -3.36 -17.99 19.58
CA TYR A 717 -4.57 -18.78 19.37
C TYR A 717 -5.70 -17.99 18.68
N ASP A 718 -5.36 -16.86 18.07
CA ASP A 718 -6.25 -16.07 17.22
C ASP A 718 -6.77 -16.87 16.02
N ASP A 719 -8.03 -16.62 15.65
CA ASP A 719 -8.75 -17.03 14.43
C ASP A 719 -8.91 -18.54 14.14
N HIS A 720 -8.01 -19.39 14.65
CA HIS A 720 -7.91 -20.80 14.29
C HIS A 720 -8.19 -21.75 15.45
N ARG A 721 -8.45 -21.25 16.67
CA ARG A 721 -8.61 -22.15 17.84
C ARG A 721 -9.85 -23.02 17.71
N PHE A 722 -10.94 -22.43 17.21
CA PHE A 722 -12.22 -23.10 17.04
C PHE A 722 -12.44 -23.59 15.59
N PRO A 723 -13.13 -24.73 15.39
CA PRO A 723 -13.51 -25.69 16.44
C PRO A 723 -12.26 -26.34 17.08
N ILE A 724 -12.34 -26.66 18.37
CA ILE A 724 -11.31 -27.42 19.08
C ILE A 724 -11.27 -28.87 18.57
N SER A 725 -10.12 -29.55 18.71
CA SER A 725 -9.98 -30.95 18.34
C SER A 725 -10.92 -31.84 19.17
N GLN A 726 -11.35 -32.96 18.58
CA GLN A 726 -12.23 -33.91 19.27
C GLN A 726 -11.51 -34.56 20.46
N GLU A 727 -10.20 -34.76 20.34
CA GLU A 727 -9.35 -35.32 21.39
C GLU A 727 -9.27 -34.38 22.61
N ASP A 728 -8.98 -33.09 22.40
CA ASP A 728 -8.97 -32.12 23.49
C ASP A 728 -10.37 -31.98 24.10
N MET A 729 -11.42 -31.98 23.27
CA MET A 729 -12.79 -31.90 23.77
C MET A 729 -13.16 -33.13 24.63
N ALA A 730 -12.77 -34.33 24.22
CA ALA A 730 -13.02 -35.56 24.98
C ALA A 730 -12.25 -35.60 26.30
N GLN A 731 -11.03 -35.04 26.33
CA GLN A 731 -10.17 -35.08 27.52
C GLN A 731 -10.48 -33.96 28.52
N PHE A 732 -10.73 -32.74 28.05
CA PHE A 732 -10.84 -31.54 28.88
C PHE A 732 -12.25 -30.95 28.93
N GLY A 733 -13.15 -31.34 28.03
CA GLY A 733 -14.53 -30.87 27.97
C GLY A 733 -14.73 -29.44 27.47
N SER A 734 -13.67 -28.65 27.29
CA SER A 734 -13.70 -27.30 26.72
C SER A 734 -12.32 -26.85 26.23
N ALA A 735 -12.28 -25.80 25.40
CA ALA A 735 -11.04 -25.19 24.97
C ALA A 735 -10.33 -24.46 26.09
N ARG A 736 -11.05 -23.78 26.99
CA ARG A 736 -10.47 -23.18 28.19
C ARG A 736 -9.66 -24.17 29.00
N GLU A 737 -10.25 -25.30 29.39
CA GLU A 737 -9.54 -26.28 30.24
C GLU A 737 -8.33 -26.89 29.54
N ALA A 738 -8.42 -27.14 28.23
CA ALA A 738 -7.31 -27.63 27.42
C ALA A 738 -6.15 -26.61 27.36
N ASP A 739 -6.48 -25.34 27.07
CA ASP A 739 -5.49 -24.27 26.90
C ASP A 739 -4.83 -23.91 28.24
N VAL A 740 -5.61 -23.86 29.32
CA VAL A 740 -5.11 -23.67 30.69
C VAL A 740 -4.15 -24.79 31.09
N HIS A 741 -4.51 -26.05 30.81
CA HIS A 741 -3.63 -27.19 31.06
C HIS A 741 -2.29 -27.02 30.35
N LEU A 742 -2.31 -26.79 29.04
CA LEU A 742 -1.11 -26.70 28.22
C LEU A 742 -0.23 -25.51 28.63
N LEU A 743 -0.80 -24.31 28.76
CA LEU A 743 -0.06 -23.08 29.04
C LEU A 743 0.55 -23.08 30.44
N LEU A 744 -0.19 -23.50 31.47
CA LEU A 744 0.33 -23.57 32.84
C LEU A 744 1.40 -24.65 32.96
N ARG A 745 1.22 -25.80 32.28
CA ARG A 745 2.23 -26.85 32.22
C ARG A 745 3.51 -26.36 31.55
N LEU A 746 3.39 -25.74 30.37
CA LEU A 746 4.52 -25.19 29.62
C LEU A 746 5.27 -24.14 30.44
N HIS A 747 4.56 -23.17 31.02
CA HIS A 747 5.15 -22.15 31.87
C HIS A 747 5.88 -22.75 33.08
N ARG A 748 5.28 -23.74 33.75
CA ARG A 748 5.91 -24.43 34.89
C ARG A 748 7.20 -25.15 34.49
N GLU A 749 7.19 -25.91 33.40
CA GLU A 749 8.39 -26.63 32.94
C GLU A 749 9.49 -25.68 32.46
N LEU A 750 9.12 -24.58 31.77
CA LEU A 750 10.07 -23.54 31.39
C LEU A 750 10.72 -22.90 32.60
N LYS A 751 9.95 -22.50 33.62
CA LYS A 751 10.49 -21.86 34.83
C LYS A 751 11.46 -22.73 35.63
N LYS A 752 11.35 -24.06 35.55
CA LYS A 752 12.34 -24.97 36.17
C LYS A 752 13.73 -24.83 35.55
N ARG A 753 13.79 -24.55 34.25
CA ARG A 753 15.05 -24.43 33.47
C ARG A 753 15.52 -22.98 33.37
N TYR A 754 14.57 -22.07 33.18
CA TYR A 754 14.78 -20.64 32.94
C TYR A 754 13.91 -19.85 33.92
N PRO A 755 14.41 -19.50 35.12
CA PRO A 755 13.58 -18.89 36.18
C PRO A 755 12.88 -17.58 35.80
N ARG A 756 13.39 -16.89 34.78
CA ARG A 756 12.85 -15.63 34.24
C ARG A 756 11.94 -15.81 33.03
N ALA A 757 11.67 -17.04 32.61
CA ALA A 757 10.83 -17.32 31.45
C ALA A 757 9.44 -16.70 31.57
N LYS A 758 8.95 -16.19 30.43
CA LYS A 758 7.64 -15.57 30.28
C LYS A 758 6.95 -16.15 29.04
N ILE A 759 5.62 -16.09 29.05
CA ILE A 759 4.82 -16.44 27.87
C ILE A 759 3.88 -15.26 27.61
N LEU A 760 3.97 -14.70 26.40
CA LEU A 760 2.92 -13.83 25.88
C LEU A 760 1.88 -14.71 25.20
N PHE A 761 0.60 -14.54 25.52
CA PHE A 761 -0.47 -15.35 24.97
C PHE A 761 -1.51 -14.47 24.28
N CYS A 762 -1.78 -14.74 23.00
CA CYS A 762 -2.91 -14.14 22.28
C CYS A 762 -4.10 -15.12 22.33
N PRO A 763 -5.14 -14.83 23.13
CA PRO A 763 -6.30 -15.70 23.26
C PRO A 763 -7.20 -15.62 22.01
N PRO A 764 -8.09 -16.61 21.78
CA PRO A 764 -9.06 -16.55 20.68
C PRO A 764 -10.01 -15.34 20.76
N PHE A 765 -10.23 -14.77 21.95
CA PHE A 765 -11.13 -13.63 22.19
C PHE A 765 -10.40 -12.28 22.30
N TYR A 766 -9.35 -12.08 21.50
CA TYR A 766 -8.53 -10.86 21.54
C TYR A 766 -9.31 -9.57 21.25
N TRP A 767 -10.47 -9.66 20.60
CA TRP A 767 -11.41 -8.54 20.33
C TRP A 767 -12.06 -7.93 21.58
N GLY A 768 -11.84 -8.50 22.76
CA GLY A 768 -12.44 -8.01 24.01
C GLY A 768 -13.86 -8.54 24.26
N PRO A 769 -14.64 -7.89 25.15
CA PRO A 769 -15.99 -8.33 25.52
C PRO A 769 -16.97 -8.43 24.35
N SER A 770 -16.71 -7.72 23.25
CA SER A 770 -17.52 -7.71 22.03
C SER A 770 -17.18 -8.86 21.06
N SER A 771 -16.55 -9.93 21.54
CA SER A 771 -16.12 -11.05 20.71
C SER A 771 -17.30 -11.69 19.95
N PRO A 772 -17.14 -12.09 18.67
CA PRO A 772 -18.21 -12.68 17.87
C PRO A 772 -18.88 -13.89 18.54
N ALA A 773 -20.19 -14.05 18.35
CA ALA A 773 -20.98 -15.16 18.90
C ALA A 773 -20.55 -16.57 18.41
N MET A 774 -19.65 -16.65 17.42
CA MET A 774 -19.10 -17.93 16.93
C MET A 774 -18.16 -18.62 17.94
N TYR A 775 -17.80 -17.91 19.00
CA TYR A 775 -16.96 -18.40 20.08
C TYR A 775 -17.81 -19.01 21.21
N PRO A 776 -17.69 -20.31 21.48
CA PRO A 776 -18.64 -21.02 22.37
C PRO A 776 -18.43 -20.74 23.87
N GLU A 777 -17.33 -20.09 24.25
CA GLU A 777 -16.93 -19.89 25.64
C GLU A 777 -16.84 -18.40 25.98
N LYS A 778 -17.23 -18.04 27.21
CA LYS A 778 -17.14 -16.66 27.69
C LYS A 778 -15.69 -16.25 27.90
N ARG A 779 -15.31 -15.12 27.30
CA ARG A 779 -13.96 -14.54 27.41
C ARG A 779 -13.49 -14.39 28.85
N ASP A 780 -14.30 -13.78 29.71
CA ASP A 780 -13.84 -13.41 31.05
C ASP A 780 -13.63 -14.66 31.92
N ASP A 781 -14.47 -15.69 31.77
CA ASP A 781 -14.27 -17.00 32.41
C ASP A 781 -12.98 -17.67 31.93
N TYR A 782 -12.69 -17.56 30.62
CA TYR A 782 -11.46 -18.10 30.02
C TYR A 782 -10.21 -17.40 30.55
N LEU A 783 -10.21 -16.06 30.62
CA LEU A 783 -9.08 -15.29 31.15
C LEU A 783 -8.89 -15.53 32.66
N PHE A 784 -9.98 -15.59 33.42
CA PHE A 784 -9.94 -15.90 34.85
C PHE A 784 -9.30 -17.28 35.11
N ALA A 785 -9.61 -18.29 34.31
CA ALA A 785 -9.03 -19.63 34.44
C ALA A 785 -7.52 -19.68 34.13
N LEU A 786 -7.00 -18.77 33.30
CA LEU A 786 -5.57 -18.61 33.07
C LEU A 786 -4.84 -17.88 34.23
N GLY A 787 -5.59 -17.33 35.18
CA GLY A 787 -5.07 -16.56 36.30
C GLY A 787 -4.76 -15.09 35.95
N ALA A 788 -5.48 -14.52 34.98
CA ALA A 788 -5.36 -13.11 34.57
C ALA A 788 -6.13 -12.15 35.50
#